data_AF-A0A815MHR4-F1
#
_entry.id   AF-A0A815MHR4-F1
#
_cell.length_a   1.000
_cell.length_b   1.000
_cell.length_c   1.000
_cell.angle_alpha   90.00
_cell.angle_beta   90.00
_cell.angle_gamma   90.00
#
_symmetry.space_group_name_H-M   'P 1'
#
loop_
_entity.id
_entity.type
_entity.pdbx_description
1 polymer ?
#
loop_
_entity_poly.entity_id
_entity_poly.type
_entity_poly.pdbx_seq_one_letter_code
_entity_poly.pdbx_strand_id
1 'polypeptide(L)'
;MSDSRLNLLRFILLFKIKTLTFLSWNVGLDFFSGKYMTLSNEKSTIEFYEFYGMSFDDLTWLQLYTTNMKSLSIHKFTCDFGKVCGLTIATLITLKLHDIPESMNIHQLFKQCLYLPQLNHLELEGELFKESHIDGNHWRYLIENYIPHIKRFRFFFFINDGIVSRPHNDIIESYKTDFWLRDKKWFVNCDYLTGHRVFIYTLPCIKSELNYLVPYERTSTSSSSAISVPVLHLDSINTNHLPSNLHFDRVRSLSIYQTDRNMTYEQLRRLINISSVEHLIFLDYINPDLFFDILKYHPTQLSIRMCAQSFREVLGISYGVSYLGVFGITTVTIAKLHSRYNDTIEEHDEFSIHTNEQHKKYFISGMHHPFLTNDIQQLALFHKHFARYEFLIGNNLDEIKEKHALKTPVYIQSMKDYHHGRIDHTVDTLVVGGPPALISAVHLIQDKNENLIYLNNFQRIPIANGSAWHLEQDAHTEAPTSYKPTKFLRDQLKRLFIDNISLKEISTTGEFPWRTIDWLGWISHPNHWYRGFKLLAQFQIFTMFHDRTNLLNDVAKQCFINEKFFDQLDISLNKKLLLDGYGSIIIARNKQEINDLDDLKKSLLKEGRNVDILSKKTILNRYGFIPNGLVFGEKIHDRVLVANFMKILCEYLVKQGRTVIDGTLKTIYYDDSADSQGGGIIRFQNQMGEEKSIKFSRLILSLGSQEIFTKNNKRLYDVVSARGVSMLAHVYIPKGYQLPPVLVCGGTNHATKLSTQPISVNDKEDLYLMRFTAGACVTPNVSDKRTAFYDESIALGLITSVRKSLGRECQVKPIHVYGCNRQVSRYGQLNWIEPLKNIFVQYGAAGGGLTRAPDFITTLINKKDK
;
A
#
# COMPACT_ATOMS: atom_id res chain seq x y z
N MET A 1 32.10 -21.25 -39.13
CA MET A 1 32.76 -22.53 -38.79
C MET A 1 33.09 -23.22 -40.09
N SER A 2 34.29 -23.78 -40.32
CA SER A 2 34.58 -24.47 -41.59
C SER A 2 33.73 -25.75 -41.70
N ASP A 3 33.30 -26.11 -42.91
CA ASP A 3 32.40 -27.25 -43.15
C ASP A 3 32.95 -28.57 -42.55
N SER A 4 34.26 -28.77 -42.60
CA SER A 4 34.94 -29.92 -42.00
C SER A 4 34.74 -30.05 -40.48
N ARG A 5 34.74 -28.91 -39.77
CA ARG A 5 34.54 -28.90 -38.31
C ARG A 5 33.08 -29.17 -37.96
N LEU A 6 32.13 -28.70 -38.79
CA LEU A 6 30.71 -28.90 -38.56
C LEU A 6 30.34 -30.38 -38.70
N ASN A 7 30.94 -31.08 -39.67
CA ASN A 7 30.73 -32.52 -39.85
C ASN A 7 31.29 -33.35 -38.71
N LEU A 8 32.49 -33.02 -38.23
CA LEU A 8 33.06 -33.68 -37.07
C LEU A 8 32.15 -33.50 -35.84
N LEU A 9 31.62 -32.29 -35.64
CA LEU A 9 30.68 -32.00 -34.55
C LEU A 9 29.39 -32.82 -34.68
N ARG A 10 28.75 -32.84 -35.87
CA ARG A 10 27.54 -33.65 -36.13
C ARG A 10 27.78 -35.14 -35.86
N PHE A 11 28.90 -35.67 -36.34
CA PHE A 11 29.28 -37.06 -36.15
C PHE A 11 29.46 -37.40 -34.66
N ILE A 12 30.14 -36.52 -33.91
CA ILE A 12 30.31 -36.68 -32.46
C ILE A 12 28.95 -36.67 -31.76
N LEU A 13 28.12 -35.66 -32.03
CA LEU A 13 26.81 -35.49 -31.39
C LEU A 13 25.87 -36.67 -31.66
N LEU A 14 25.75 -37.10 -32.92
CA LEU A 14 24.83 -38.16 -33.31
C LEU A 14 25.31 -39.54 -32.89
N PHE A 15 26.61 -39.82 -32.99
CA PHE A 15 27.12 -41.19 -32.91
C PHE A 15 28.03 -41.46 -31.72
N LYS A 16 28.83 -40.49 -31.26
CA LYS A 16 29.82 -40.75 -30.20
C LYS A 16 29.30 -40.53 -28.80
N ILE A 17 28.34 -39.63 -28.60
CA ILE A 17 27.76 -39.36 -27.27
C ILE A 17 26.57 -40.29 -27.02
N LYS A 18 26.84 -41.51 -26.54
CA LYS A 18 25.80 -42.53 -26.35
C LYS A 18 24.76 -42.18 -25.27
N THR A 19 25.08 -41.28 -24.33
CA THR A 19 24.18 -40.82 -23.26
C THR A 19 23.26 -39.68 -23.69
N LEU A 20 23.43 -39.11 -24.89
CA LEU A 20 22.60 -38.01 -25.36
C LEU A 20 21.23 -38.56 -25.78
N THR A 21 20.17 -38.14 -25.09
CA THR A 21 18.79 -38.57 -25.37
C THR A 21 17.96 -37.50 -26.06
N PHE A 22 18.34 -36.22 -25.94
CA PHE A 22 17.68 -35.07 -26.55
C PHE A 22 18.69 -34.19 -27.29
N LEU A 23 18.39 -33.83 -28.54
CA LEU A 23 19.20 -32.91 -29.35
C LEU A 23 18.31 -31.80 -29.91
N SER A 24 18.65 -30.55 -29.57
CA SER A 24 18.04 -29.35 -30.16
C SER A 24 19.08 -28.57 -30.95
N TRP A 25 18.81 -28.34 -32.23
CA TRP A 25 19.65 -27.60 -33.16
C TRP A 25 18.87 -26.42 -33.74
N ASN A 26 18.84 -25.34 -32.97
CA ASN A 26 18.12 -24.11 -33.32
C ASN A 26 19.04 -23.01 -33.87
N VAL A 27 20.16 -23.40 -34.48
CA VAL A 27 21.07 -22.47 -35.15
C VAL A 27 20.59 -22.33 -36.59
N GLY A 28 20.49 -21.11 -37.14
CA GLY A 28 20.07 -20.86 -38.53
C GLY A 28 21.01 -21.41 -39.62
N LEU A 29 21.92 -22.31 -39.25
CA LEU A 29 22.77 -23.10 -40.13
C LEU A 29 22.13 -24.48 -40.32
N ASP A 30 21.90 -24.87 -41.57
CA ASP A 30 21.30 -26.18 -41.90
C ASP A 30 22.09 -27.31 -41.27
N PHE A 31 21.42 -28.16 -40.50
CA PHE A 31 22.03 -29.36 -39.92
C PHE A 31 22.31 -30.43 -41.01
N PHE A 32 21.61 -30.38 -42.14
CA PHE A 32 21.62 -31.43 -43.16
C PHE A 32 22.13 -30.97 -44.53
N SER A 33 23.07 -30.01 -44.58
CA SER A 33 23.63 -29.54 -45.85
C SER A 33 24.14 -30.70 -46.73
N GLY A 34 23.53 -30.88 -47.91
CA GLY A 34 23.66 -32.08 -48.77
C GLY A 34 25.08 -32.44 -49.25
N LYS A 35 26.08 -31.59 -49.00
CA LYS A 35 27.50 -31.88 -49.29
C LYS A 35 28.15 -32.86 -48.28
N TYR A 36 27.49 -33.21 -47.17
CA TYR A 36 28.19 -33.83 -46.03
C TYR A 36 27.46 -34.98 -45.30
N MET A 37 26.59 -35.70 -46.00
CA MET A 37 26.03 -36.97 -45.53
C MET A 37 27.11 -38.07 -45.50
N THR A 38 28.02 -38.02 -44.52
CA THR A 38 29.03 -39.08 -44.33
C THR A 38 28.34 -40.34 -43.81
N LEU A 39 28.57 -41.46 -44.50
CA LEU A 39 28.04 -42.77 -44.13
C LEU A 39 28.74 -43.24 -42.84
N SER A 40 27.98 -43.44 -41.76
CA SER A 40 28.45 -44.04 -40.52
C SER A 40 27.75 -45.39 -40.32
N ASN A 41 28.49 -46.44 -39.98
CA ASN A 41 27.84 -47.71 -39.61
C ASN A 41 27.20 -47.66 -38.21
N GLU A 42 27.49 -46.62 -37.42
CA GLU A 42 26.92 -46.44 -36.09
C GLU A 42 25.50 -45.86 -36.16
N LYS A 43 24.63 -46.31 -35.25
CA LYS A 43 23.30 -45.72 -35.02
C LYS A 43 23.33 -44.75 -33.83
N SER A 44 22.52 -43.71 -33.92
CA SER A 44 22.30 -42.74 -32.84
C SER A 44 21.39 -43.33 -31.76
N THR A 45 21.68 -43.00 -30.50
CA THR A 45 20.87 -43.39 -29.33
C THR A 45 19.85 -42.31 -28.94
N ILE A 46 19.89 -41.14 -29.56
CA ILE A 46 19.02 -39.99 -29.24
C ILE A 46 17.56 -40.33 -29.60
N GLU A 47 16.65 -39.98 -28.72
CA GLU A 47 15.22 -40.29 -28.87
C GLU A 47 14.39 -39.05 -29.25
N PHE A 48 14.87 -37.85 -28.91
CA PHE A 48 14.15 -36.60 -29.08
C PHE A 48 14.98 -35.61 -29.89
N TYR A 49 14.40 -35.11 -30.98
CA TYR A 49 15.05 -34.16 -31.87
C TYR A 49 14.23 -32.89 -32.05
N GLU A 50 14.92 -31.76 -32.11
CA GLU A 50 14.38 -30.46 -32.47
C GLU A 50 15.34 -29.77 -33.44
N PHE A 51 14.84 -29.31 -34.58
CA PHE A 51 15.64 -28.67 -35.61
C PHE A 51 15.01 -27.36 -36.07
N TYR A 52 15.85 -26.36 -36.34
CA TYR A 52 15.39 -25.10 -36.93
C TYR A 52 14.82 -25.30 -38.33
N GLY A 53 15.51 -26.06 -39.19
CA GLY A 53 15.09 -26.29 -40.57
C GLY A 53 15.44 -27.70 -41.04
N MET A 54 14.52 -28.33 -41.76
CA MET A 54 14.68 -29.68 -42.27
C MET A 54 13.78 -29.91 -43.49
N SER A 55 14.31 -30.62 -44.48
CA SER A 55 13.56 -31.12 -45.62
C SER A 55 13.12 -32.57 -45.47
N PHE A 56 12.24 -33.06 -46.35
CA PHE A 56 11.84 -34.47 -46.34
C PHE A 56 13.02 -35.43 -46.65
N ASP A 57 13.96 -34.99 -47.49
CA ASP A 57 15.18 -35.76 -47.79
C ASP A 57 16.05 -35.91 -46.52
N ASP A 58 16.11 -34.86 -45.70
CA ASP A 58 16.84 -34.86 -44.45
C ASP A 58 16.22 -35.77 -43.39
N LEU A 59 14.88 -35.85 -43.36
CA LEU A 59 14.15 -36.78 -42.50
C LEU A 59 14.48 -38.24 -42.87
N THR A 60 14.55 -38.51 -44.17
CA THR A 60 14.92 -39.82 -44.71
C THR A 60 16.34 -40.20 -44.30
N TRP A 61 17.27 -39.25 -44.40
CA TRP A 61 18.63 -39.45 -43.91
C TRP A 61 18.63 -39.71 -42.40
N LEU A 62 17.94 -38.88 -41.62
CA LEU A 62 17.90 -39.00 -40.16
C LEU A 62 17.42 -40.39 -39.74
N GLN A 63 16.31 -40.85 -40.34
CA GLN A 63 15.75 -42.19 -40.10
C GLN A 63 16.76 -43.32 -40.32
N LEU A 64 17.61 -43.25 -41.35
CA LEU A 64 18.62 -44.29 -41.59
C LEU A 64 19.60 -44.44 -40.42
N TYR A 65 19.77 -43.38 -39.62
CA TYR A 65 20.76 -43.33 -38.54
C TYR A 65 20.16 -43.27 -37.13
N THR A 66 18.85 -43.06 -36.99
CA THR A 66 18.18 -42.82 -35.70
C THR A 66 17.07 -43.84 -35.42
N THR A 67 17.46 -45.08 -35.13
CA THR A 67 16.48 -46.18 -34.93
C THR A 67 15.58 -45.98 -33.70
N ASN A 68 15.99 -45.15 -32.72
CA ASN A 68 15.29 -44.92 -31.46
C ASN A 68 14.49 -43.60 -31.43
N MET A 69 14.35 -42.90 -32.55
CA MET A 69 13.69 -41.60 -32.60
C MET A 69 12.20 -41.70 -32.23
N LYS A 70 11.82 -41.14 -31.08
CA LYS A 70 10.44 -41.09 -30.55
C LYS A 70 9.75 -39.75 -30.80
N SER A 71 10.50 -38.65 -30.86
CA SER A 71 9.94 -37.32 -31.07
C SER A 71 10.79 -36.50 -32.02
N LEU A 72 10.12 -35.77 -32.93
CA LEU A 72 10.75 -34.85 -33.86
C LEU A 72 9.98 -33.53 -33.92
N SER A 73 10.69 -32.42 -33.76
CA SER A 73 10.16 -31.06 -33.89
C SER A 73 10.95 -30.28 -34.93
N ILE A 74 10.26 -29.63 -35.87
CA ILE A 74 10.90 -28.89 -36.96
C ILE A 74 10.28 -27.50 -37.01
N HIS A 75 11.10 -26.46 -36.88
CA HIS A 75 10.61 -25.07 -36.85
C HIS A 75 10.33 -24.49 -38.23
N LYS A 76 11.10 -24.88 -39.25
CA LYS A 76 10.97 -24.41 -40.63
C LYS A 76 11.02 -25.61 -41.58
N PHE A 77 9.85 -26.18 -41.82
CA PHE A 77 9.74 -27.37 -42.66
C PHE A 77 9.69 -26.99 -44.15
N THR A 78 10.57 -27.58 -44.97
CA THR A 78 10.53 -27.43 -46.42
C THR A 78 10.26 -28.79 -47.07
N CYS A 79 9.36 -28.86 -48.04
CA CYS A 79 9.07 -30.12 -48.71
C CYS A 79 8.99 -29.94 -50.22
N ASP A 80 9.88 -30.61 -50.94
CA ASP A 80 9.76 -30.82 -52.38
C ASP A 80 9.01 -32.13 -52.62
N PHE A 81 7.72 -32.04 -52.92
CA PHE A 81 6.81 -33.19 -52.96
C PHE A 81 6.98 -34.09 -54.20
N GLY A 82 7.99 -33.86 -55.03
CA GLY A 82 8.29 -34.68 -56.21
C GLY A 82 8.80 -36.10 -55.90
N LYS A 83 9.25 -36.38 -54.67
CA LYS A 83 9.77 -37.70 -54.25
C LYS A 83 8.99 -38.24 -53.06
N VAL A 84 8.28 -39.35 -53.25
CA VAL A 84 7.63 -40.08 -52.14
C VAL A 84 8.72 -40.83 -51.36
N CYS A 85 8.81 -40.61 -50.06
CA CYS A 85 9.72 -41.39 -49.22
C CYS A 85 9.10 -42.75 -48.93
N GLY A 86 9.71 -43.83 -49.44
CA GLY A 86 9.21 -45.20 -49.22
C GLY A 86 9.61 -45.81 -47.88
N LEU A 87 10.27 -45.07 -46.98
CA LEU A 87 10.91 -45.60 -45.77
C LEU A 87 10.02 -45.40 -44.52
N THR A 88 9.70 -46.48 -43.82
CA THR A 88 8.82 -46.47 -42.63
C THR A 88 9.58 -46.13 -41.34
N ILE A 89 9.23 -45.04 -40.64
CA ILE A 89 9.83 -44.66 -39.33
C ILE A 89 9.00 -45.29 -38.22
N ALA A 90 9.34 -46.54 -37.88
CA ALA A 90 8.53 -47.34 -36.95
C ALA A 90 8.53 -46.85 -35.49
N THR A 91 9.44 -45.97 -35.08
CA THR A 91 9.59 -45.55 -33.67
C THR A 91 9.07 -44.16 -33.35
N LEU A 92 8.73 -43.35 -34.35
CA LEU A 92 8.30 -41.97 -34.16
C LEU A 92 6.88 -41.91 -33.58
N ILE A 93 6.75 -41.37 -32.37
CA ILE A 93 5.49 -41.24 -31.63
C ILE A 93 4.92 -39.83 -31.75
N THR A 94 5.80 -38.82 -31.77
CA THR A 94 5.43 -37.39 -31.81
C THR A 94 6.10 -36.68 -32.98
N LEU A 95 5.33 -35.98 -33.79
CA LEU A 95 5.81 -35.10 -34.85
C LEU A 95 5.25 -33.68 -34.63
N LYS A 96 6.12 -32.67 -34.64
CA LYS A 96 5.74 -31.27 -34.55
C LYS A 96 6.33 -30.51 -35.72
N LEU A 97 5.49 -29.83 -36.48
CA LEU A 97 5.89 -29.03 -37.63
C LEU A 97 5.41 -27.61 -37.39
N HIS A 98 6.35 -26.68 -37.27
CA HIS A 98 6.10 -25.25 -37.16
C HIS A 98 6.46 -24.54 -38.46
N ASP A 99 5.99 -23.30 -38.58
CA ASP A 99 6.09 -22.43 -39.76
C ASP A 99 5.89 -23.16 -41.10
N ILE A 100 4.84 -23.98 -41.17
CA ILE A 100 4.43 -24.64 -42.41
C ILE A 100 4.16 -23.56 -43.47
N PRO A 101 4.87 -23.60 -44.61
CA PRO A 101 4.75 -22.57 -45.63
C PRO A 101 3.40 -22.67 -46.36
N GLU A 102 2.93 -21.54 -46.86
CA GLU A 102 1.72 -21.41 -47.69
C GLU A 102 1.62 -22.48 -48.79
N SER A 103 2.72 -22.73 -49.48
CA SER A 103 2.80 -23.62 -50.63
C SER A 103 2.67 -25.10 -50.27
N MET A 104 2.59 -25.43 -48.99
CA MET A 104 2.60 -26.81 -48.52
C MET A 104 1.29 -27.53 -48.85
N ASN A 105 1.41 -28.67 -49.54
CA ASN A 105 0.29 -29.55 -49.80
C ASN A 105 0.01 -30.42 -48.55
N ILE A 106 -0.95 -29.98 -47.73
CA ILE A 106 -1.37 -30.69 -46.50
C ILE A 106 -1.80 -32.13 -46.79
N HIS A 107 -2.49 -32.38 -47.91
CA HIS A 107 -2.91 -33.73 -48.28
C HIS A 107 -1.69 -34.64 -48.53
N GLN A 108 -0.65 -34.11 -49.16
CA GLN A 108 0.58 -34.86 -49.39
C GLN A 108 1.36 -35.09 -48.09
N LEU A 109 1.37 -34.13 -47.15
CA LEU A 109 1.92 -34.34 -45.81
C LEU A 109 1.24 -35.52 -45.09
N PHE A 110 -0.09 -35.58 -45.14
CA PHE A 110 -0.84 -36.69 -44.52
C PHE A 110 -0.54 -38.03 -45.19
N LYS A 111 -0.42 -38.07 -46.52
CA LYS A 111 0.04 -39.27 -47.23
C LYS A 111 1.39 -39.75 -46.73
N GLN A 112 2.33 -38.84 -46.47
CA GLN A 112 3.63 -39.20 -45.92
C GLN A 112 3.55 -39.73 -44.48
N CYS A 113 2.54 -39.31 -43.70
CA CYS A 113 2.34 -39.82 -42.35
C CYS A 113 1.94 -41.31 -42.31
N LEU A 114 1.50 -41.91 -43.44
CA LEU A 114 1.29 -43.37 -43.54
C LEU A 114 2.56 -44.18 -43.21
N TYR A 115 3.74 -43.59 -43.45
CA TYR A 115 5.03 -44.21 -43.14
C TYR A 115 5.44 -44.05 -41.67
N LEU A 116 4.57 -43.50 -40.81
CA LEU A 116 4.81 -43.26 -39.39
C LEU A 116 3.81 -44.08 -38.54
N PRO A 117 3.91 -45.42 -38.51
CA PRO A 117 2.86 -46.30 -37.98
C PRO A 117 2.64 -46.21 -36.47
N GLN A 118 3.56 -45.58 -35.72
CA GLN A 118 3.44 -45.35 -34.27
C GLN A 118 3.09 -43.90 -33.92
N LEU A 119 2.78 -43.06 -34.91
CA LEU A 119 2.50 -41.64 -34.70
C LEU A 119 1.21 -41.47 -33.92
N ASN A 120 1.35 -41.14 -32.64
CA ASN A 120 0.22 -40.92 -31.74
C ASN A 120 -0.07 -39.43 -31.52
N HIS A 121 0.90 -38.55 -31.83
CA HIS A 121 0.80 -37.11 -31.63
C HIS A 121 1.35 -36.32 -32.82
N LEU A 122 0.52 -35.44 -33.38
CA LEU A 122 0.88 -34.52 -34.46
C LEU A 122 0.52 -33.09 -34.06
N GLU A 123 1.48 -32.18 -34.12
CA GLU A 123 1.28 -30.73 -33.96
C GLU A 123 1.64 -30.01 -35.27
N LEU A 124 0.75 -29.16 -35.76
CA LEU A 124 0.95 -28.38 -36.99
C LEU A 124 0.76 -26.88 -36.73
N GLU A 125 1.69 -26.07 -37.21
CA GLU A 125 1.63 -24.63 -37.07
C GLU A 125 2.10 -23.94 -38.34
N GLY A 126 1.37 -22.92 -38.81
CA GLY A 126 1.75 -22.18 -40.02
C GLY A 126 0.66 -21.29 -40.58
N GLU A 127 0.80 -20.94 -41.86
CA GLU A 127 -0.12 -20.05 -42.58
C GLU A 127 -0.94 -20.82 -43.61
N LEU A 128 -2.26 -20.58 -43.67
CA LEU A 128 -3.16 -21.21 -44.64
C LEU A 128 -3.73 -20.18 -45.61
N PHE A 129 -3.69 -20.48 -46.92
CA PHE A 129 -4.16 -19.58 -47.99
C PHE A 129 -5.29 -20.15 -48.85
N LYS A 130 -5.79 -21.35 -48.51
CA LYS A 130 -6.95 -21.95 -49.19
C LYS A 130 -8.04 -22.23 -48.18
N GLU A 131 -9.24 -21.76 -48.48
CA GLU A 131 -10.44 -22.00 -47.69
C GLU A 131 -10.76 -23.50 -47.54
N SER A 132 -10.33 -24.34 -48.49
CA SER A 132 -10.44 -25.80 -48.36
C SER A 132 -9.60 -26.40 -47.23
N HIS A 133 -8.55 -25.70 -46.77
CA HIS A 133 -7.66 -26.19 -45.72
C HIS A 133 -8.14 -25.86 -44.31
N ILE A 134 -9.24 -25.12 -44.16
CA ILE A 134 -9.79 -24.73 -42.85
C ILE A 134 -11.07 -25.51 -42.51
N ASP A 135 -11.53 -26.39 -43.40
CA ASP A 135 -12.74 -27.21 -43.23
C ASP A 135 -12.48 -28.45 -42.34
N GLY A 136 -13.18 -28.53 -41.22
CA GLY A 136 -13.12 -29.64 -40.27
C GLY A 136 -13.53 -31.00 -40.85
N ASN A 137 -14.36 -31.03 -41.91
CA ASN A 137 -14.68 -32.26 -42.64
C ASN A 137 -13.50 -32.71 -43.50
N HIS A 138 -12.75 -31.76 -44.08
CA HIS A 138 -11.55 -32.09 -44.84
C HIS A 138 -10.46 -32.66 -43.92
N TRP A 139 -10.23 -32.04 -42.77
CA TRP A 139 -9.31 -32.55 -41.75
C TRP A 139 -9.74 -33.93 -41.23
N ARG A 140 -11.04 -34.14 -40.97
CA ARG A 140 -11.57 -35.46 -40.62
C ARG A 140 -11.24 -36.49 -41.69
N TYR A 141 -11.52 -36.19 -42.96
CA TYR A 141 -11.20 -37.08 -44.08
C TYR A 141 -9.71 -37.43 -44.12
N LEU A 142 -8.82 -36.44 -43.97
CA LEU A 142 -7.38 -36.69 -43.95
C LEU A 142 -6.96 -37.59 -42.78
N ILE A 143 -7.51 -37.35 -41.58
CA ILE A 143 -7.17 -38.12 -40.38
C ILE A 143 -7.69 -39.56 -40.50
N GLU A 144 -8.94 -39.76 -40.90
CA GLU A 144 -9.55 -41.09 -41.03
C GLU A 144 -8.86 -41.95 -42.10
N ASN A 145 -8.42 -41.34 -43.21
CA ASN A 145 -7.80 -42.09 -44.31
C ASN A 145 -6.30 -42.33 -44.13
N TYR A 146 -5.58 -41.41 -43.49
CA TYR A 146 -4.11 -41.49 -43.45
C TYR A 146 -3.52 -41.80 -42.07
N ILE A 147 -4.16 -41.35 -40.99
CA ILE A 147 -3.64 -41.52 -39.62
C ILE A 147 -4.76 -41.81 -38.60
N PRO A 148 -5.61 -42.83 -38.83
CA PRO A 148 -6.80 -43.05 -38.00
C PRO A 148 -6.49 -43.35 -36.53
N HIS A 149 -5.30 -43.90 -36.26
CA HIS A 149 -4.81 -44.28 -34.94
C HIS A 149 -4.34 -43.08 -34.08
N ILE A 150 -4.28 -41.87 -34.64
CA ILE A 150 -3.75 -40.72 -33.92
C ILE A 150 -4.61 -40.37 -32.69
N LYS A 151 -3.94 -40.19 -31.55
CA LYS A 151 -4.57 -39.92 -30.24
C LYS A 151 -4.63 -38.43 -29.92
N ARG A 152 -3.64 -37.67 -30.38
CA ARG A 152 -3.55 -36.23 -30.18
C ARG A 152 -3.24 -35.56 -31.51
N PHE A 153 -4.16 -34.71 -31.96
CA PHE A 153 -3.94 -33.84 -33.09
C PHE A 153 -4.12 -32.41 -32.61
N ARG A 154 -3.11 -31.57 -32.83
CA ARG A 154 -3.17 -30.15 -32.47
C ARG A 154 -2.71 -29.31 -33.62
N PHE A 155 -3.31 -28.14 -33.73
CA PHE A 155 -2.86 -27.17 -34.72
C PHE A 155 -3.05 -25.73 -34.27
N PHE A 156 -2.29 -24.84 -34.90
CA PHE A 156 -2.50 -23.41 -34.89
C PHE A 156 -2.21 -22.84 -36.28
N PHE A 157 -3.24 -22.33 -36.94
CA PHE A 157 -3.09 -21.68 -38.23
C PHE A 157 -3.56 -20.25 -38.16
N PHE A 158 -2.87 -19.37 -38.87
CA PHE A 158 -3.37 -18.04 -39.17
C PHE A 158 -3.67 -17.91 -40.67
N ILE A 159 -4.72 -17.16 -40.98
CA ILE A 159 -5.24 -16.95 -42.34
C ILE A 159 -5.37 -15.45 -42.54
N ASN A 160 -4.98 -14.92 -43.69
CA ASN A 160 -5.22 -13.52 -44.02
C ASN A 160 -6.69 -13.30 -44.39
N ASP A 161 -7.32 -12.29 -43.80
CA ASP A 161 -8.78 -12.05 -43.86
C ASP A 161 -9.31 -11.92 -45.31
N GLY A 162 -8.51 -11.38 -46.23
CA GLY A 162 -8.87 -11.23 -47.65
C GLY A 162 -9.08 -12.54 -48.43
N ILE A 163 -8.87 -13.70 -47.80
CA ILE A 163 -8.97 -15.04 -48.43
C ILE A 163 -10.25 -15.78 -47.99
N VAL A 164 -10.86 -15.39 -46.88
CA VAL A 164 -12.02 -16.10 -46.31
C VAL A 164 -13.30 -15.55 -46.96
N SER A 165 -13.95 -16.35 -47.81
CA SER A 165 -15.17 -15.93 -48.51
C SER A 165 -16.46 -16.26 -47.74
N ARG A 166 -16.38 -17.21 -46.80
CA ARG A 166 -17.52 -17.65 -45.98
C ARG A 166 -17.65 -16.90 -44.65
N PRO A 167 -18.87 -16.76 -44.12
CA PRO A 167 -19.11 -16.30 -42.75
C PRO A 167 -18.27 -17.09 -41.73
N HIS A 168 -17.71 -16.40 -40.73
CA HIS A 168 -16.84 -17.00 -39.71
C HIS A 168 -17.49 -18.17 -38.95
N ASN A 169 -18.81 -18.13 -38.75
CA ASN A 169 -19.56 -19.20 -38.09
C ASN A 169 -19.47 -20.51 -38.87
N ASP A 170 -19.47 -20.45 -40.20
CA ASP A 170 -19.47 -21.63 -41.07
C ASP A 170 -18.15 -22.42 -40.98
N ILE A 171 -17.04 -21.74 -40.67
CA ILE A 171 -15.74 -22.39 -40.45
C ILE A 171 -15.83 -23.33 -39.24
N ILE A 172 -16.34 -22.83 -38.11
CA ILE A 172 -16.45 -23.62 -36.88
C ILE A 172 -17.54 -24.69 -36.96
N GLU A 173 -18.63 -24.46 -37.71
CA GLU A 173 -19.67 -25.48 -37.90
C GLU A 173 -19.11 -26.80 -38.45
N SER A 174 -18.11 -26.75 -39.34
CA SER A 174 -17.46 -27.96 -39.86
C SER A 174 -16.70 -28.80 -38.81
N TYR A 175 -16.40 -28.21 -37.64
CA TYR A 175 -15.80 -28.90 -36.49
C TYR A 175 -16.82 -29.33 -35.43
N LYS A 176 -18.11 -28.99 -35.58
CA LYS A 176 -19.17 -29.40 -34.66
C LYS A 176 -19.76 -30.77 -35.02
N THR A 177 -18.89 -31.74 -35.27
CA THR A 177 -19.28 -33.12 -35.58
C THR A 177 -18.92 -34.07 -34.45
N ASP A 178 -19.59 -35.22 -34.38
CA ASP A 178 -19.30 -36.27 -33.40
C ASP A 178 -17.82 -36.67 -33.37
N PHE A 179 -17.17 -36.69 -34.54
CA PHE A 179 -15.75 -36.97 -34.68
C PHE A 179 -14.90 -36.05 -33.79
N TRP A 180 -15.11 -34.73 -33.88
CA TRP A 180 -14.33 -33.74 -33.13
C TRP A 180 -14.76 -33.67 -31.67
N LEU A 181 -16.07 -33.61 -31.39
CA LEU A 181 -16.59 -33.29 -30.06
C LEU A 181 -16.68 -34.49 -29.12
N ARG A 182 -17.09 -35.65 -29.65
CA ARG A 182 -17.36 -36.85 -28.84
C ARG A 182 -16.24 -37.88 -28.94
N ASP A 183 -15.84 -38.20 -30.16
CA ASP A 183 -14.95 -39.33 -30.42
C ASP A 183 -13.49 -38.97 -30.13
N LYS A 184 -13.02 -37.84 -30.66
CA LYS A 184 -11.64 -37.36 -30.45
C LYS A 184 -11.52 -36.35 -29.30
N LYS A 185 -12.59 -35.62 -28.98
CA LYS A 185 -12.61 -34.53 -27.99
C LYS A 185 -11.54 -33.46 -28.26
N TRP A 186 -11.30 -33.17 -29.54
CA TRP A 186 -10.40 -32.12 -29.98
C TRP A 186 -11.23 -30.87 -30.27
N PHE A 187 -11.33 -29.99 -29.28
CA PHE A 187 -12.06 -28.74 -29.44
C PHE A 187 -11.25 -27.72 -30.24
N VAL A 188 -11.94 -26.89 -31.01
CA VAL A 188 -11.35 -25.93 -31.94
C VAL A 188 -11.92 -24.54 -31.66
N ASN A 189 -11.03 -23.55 -31.64
CA ASN A 189 -11.35 -22.13 -31.59
C ASN A 189 -11.06 -21.49 -32.94
N CYS A 190 -11.85 -20.47 -33.26
CA CYS A 190 -11.64 -19.55 -34.35
C CYS A 190 -11.75 -18.12 -33.80
N ASP A 191 -10.63 -17.40 -33.84
CA ASP A 191 -10.55 -15.98 -33.44
C ASP A 191 -10.42 -15.13 -34.72
N TYR A 192 -11.44 -14.33 -34.98
CA TYR A 192 -11.56 -13.47 -36.14
C TYR A 192 -11.12 -12.03 -35.80
N LEU A 193 -9.93 -11.61 -36.24
CA LEU A 193 -9.43 -10.25 -36.05
C LEU A 193 -9.85 -9.40 -37.26
N THR A 194 -10.88 -8.58 -37.10
CA THR A 194 -11.52 -7.84 -38.20
C THR A 194 -10.52 -7.03 -39.02
N GLY A 195 -10.46 -7.26 -40.33
CA GLY A 195 -9.56 -6.54 -41.26
C GLY A 195 -8.10 -6.99 -41.24
N HIS A 196 -7.78 -8.06 -40.50
CA HIS A 196 -6.40 -8.54 -40.32
C HIS A 196 -6.24 -10.05 -40.59
N ARG A 197 -6.57 -10.88 -39.60
CA ARG A 197 -6.23 -12.33 -39.61
C ARG A 197 -7.28 -13.15 -38.90
N VAL A 198 -7.41 -14.41 -39.30
CA VAL A 198 -8.21 -15.42 -38.60
C VAL A 198 -7.26 -16.43 -37.99
N PHE A 199 -7.33 -16.64 -36.67
CA PHE A 199 -6.62 -17.72 -35.99
C PHE A 199 -7.55 -18.90 -35.79
N ILE A 200 -7.17 -20.07 -36.31
CA ILE A 200 -7.89 -21.32 -36.07
C ILE A 200 -6.97 -22.31 -35.39
N TYR A 201 -7.38 -22.84 -34.23
CA TYR A 201 -6.50 -23.68 -33.42
C TYR A 201 -7.26 -24.63 -32.49
N THR A 202 -6.62 -25.73 -32.13
CA THR A 202 -7.14 -26.68 -31.15
C THR A 202 -6.92 -26.21 -29.71
N LEU A 203 -7.76 -26.67 -28.78
CA LEU A 203 -7.55 -26.50 -27.33
C LEU A 203 -6.89 -27.74 -26.70
N PRO A 204 -5.83 -27.58 -25.87
CA PRO A 204 -5.14 -26.33 -25.54
C PRO A 204 -4.32 -25.80 -26.73
N CYS A 205 -4.19 -24.47 -26.80
CA CYS A 205 -3.41 -23.78 -27.85
C CYS A 205 -1.93 -24.18 -27.76
N ILE A 206 -1.30 -24.42 -28.92
CA ILE A 206 0.13 -24.76 -29.00
C ILE A 206 1.06 -23.53 -28.99
N LYS A 207 0.54 -22.35 -29.34
CA LYS A 207 1.30 -21.09 -29.30
C LYS A 207 1.59 -20.68 -27.86
N SER A 208 2.85 -20.33 -27.60
CA SER A 208 3.26 -19.72 -26.33
C SER A 208 2.91 -18.23 -26.23
N GLU A 209 2.62 -17.60 -27.37
CA GLU A 209 2.36 -16.18 -27.51
C GLU A 209 1.18 -15.94 -28.46
N LEU A 210 0.23 -15.09 -28.04
CA LEU A 210 -0.85 -14.59 -28.89
C LEU A 210 -0.86 -13.06 -28.91
N ASN A 211 -1.04 -12.52 -30.12
CA ASN A 211 -1.05 -11.10 -30.40
C ASN A 211 -2.44 -10.69 -30.93
N TYR A 212 -3.20 -9.95 -30.13
CA TYR A 212 -4.49 -9.39 -30.52
C TYR A 212 -4.33 -7.88 -30.71
N LEU A 213 -4.15 -7.46 -31.97
CA LEU A 213 -3.85 -6.07 -32.32
C LEU A 213 -5.07 -5.20 -32.65
N VAL A 214 -6.24 -5.84 -32.76
CA VAL A 214 -7.51 -5.23 -33.12
C VAL A 214 -8.66 -5.96 -32.41
N PRO A 215 -9.87 -5.37 -32.36
CA PRO A 215 -11.07 -6.09 -31.93
C PRO A 215 -11.22 -7.41 -32.68
N TYR A 216 -11.71 -8.42 -31.97
CA TYR A 216 -11.90 -9.75 -32.54
C TYR A 216 -13.18 -10.41 -32.06
N GLU A 217 -13.72 -11.28 -32.90
CA GLU A 217 -14.85 -12.15 -32.58
C GLU A 217 -14.34 -13.57 -32.40
N ARG A 218 -14.90 -14.31 -31.44
CA ARG A 218 -14.54 -15.70 -31.20
C ARG A 218 -15.72 -16.62 -31.39
N THR A 219 -15.46 -17.71 -32.10
CA THR A 219 -16.33 -18.89 -32.13
C THR A 219 -15.55 -20.11 -31.67
N SER A 220 -16.20 -21.01 -30.94
CA SER A 220 -15.56 -22.19 -30.37
C SER A 220 -16.50 -23.38 -30.43
N THR A 221 -15.91 -24.58 -30.55
CA THR A 221 -16.65 -25.84 -30.33
C THR A 221 -16.68 -26.28 -28.87
N SER A 222 -15.92 -25.62 -28.00
CA SER A 222 -15.87 -25.87 -26.56
C SER A 222 -16.89 -25.01 -25.82
N SER A 223 -17.52 -25.56 -24.78
CA SER A 223 -18.29 -24.78 -23.80
C SER A 223 -17.39 -24.05 -22.79
N SER A 224 -16.10 -24.40 -22.71
CA SER A 224 -15.10 -23.75 -21.87
C SER A 224 -14.46 -22.59 -22.61
N SER A 225 -14.53 -21.40 -22.03
CA SER A 225 -13.98 -20.13 -22.52
C SER A 225 -12.48 -19.93 -22.25
N ALA A 226 -11.90 -20.76 -21.38
CA ALA A 226 -10.54 -20.59 -20.87
C ALA A 226 -9.47 -21.01 -21.90
N ILE A 227 -8.53 -20.12 -22.18
CA ILE A 227 -7.32 -20.41 -22.98
C ILE A 227 -6.09 -20.28 -22.10
N SER A 228 -5.27 -21.32 -22.08
CA SER A 228 -3.96 -21.30 -21.44
C SER A 228 -2.88 -20.79 -22.40
N VAL A 229 -2.36 -19.57 -22.19
CA VAL A 229 -1.22 -19.02 -22.96
C VAL A 229 -0.23 -18.31 -22.03
N PRO A 230 1.07 -18.66 -22.04
CA PRO A 230 2.07 -18.03 -21.18
C PRO A 230 2.29 -16.53 -21.44
N VAL A 231 2.25 -16.10 -22.71
CA VAL A 231 2.50 -14.70 -23.11
C VAL A 231 1.31 -14.17 -23.89
N LEU A 232 0.78 -13.03 -23.46
CA LEU A 232 -0.37 -12.39 -24.08
C LEU A 232 -0.06 -10.92 -24.37
N HIS A 233 -0.27 -10.52 -25.62
CA HIS A 233 -0.16 -9.14 -26.07
C HIS A 233 -1.54 -8.63 -26.49
N LEU A 234 -1.96 -7.55 -25.84
CA LEU A 234 -3.27 -6.94 -26.00
C LEU A 234 -3.11 -5.51 -26.44
N ASP A 235 -3.45 -5.23 -27.69
CA ASP A 235 -3.39 -3.90 -28.28
C ASP A 235 -4.77 -3.46 -28.75
N SER A 236 -5.06 -2.17 -28.58
CA SER A 236 -6.30 -1.53 -29.04
C SER A 236 -7.59 -2.23 -28.56
N ILE A 237 -7.61 -2.73 -27.31
CA ILE A 237 -8.82 -3.34 -26.73
C ILE A 237 -9.94 -2.32 -26.62
N ASN A 238 -11.04 -2.58 -27.33
CA ASN A 238 -12.30 -1.88 -27.13
C ASN A 238 -13.14 -2.58 -26.05
N THR A 239 -13.31 -1.90 -24.91
CA THR A 239 -14.01 -2.46 -23.75
C THR A 239 -15.51 -2.69 -23.99
N ASN A 240 -16.10 -2.03 -25.00
CA ASN A 240 -17.52 -2.17 -25.35
C ASN A 240 -17.83 -3.46 -26.14
N HIS A 241 -16.80 -4.16 -26.66
CA HIS A 241 -16.97 -5.34 -27.51
C HIS A 241 -16.28 -6.59 -26.94
N LEU A 242 -16.01 -6.62 -25.64
CA LEU A 242 -15.42 -7.79 -24.99
C LEU A 242 -16.44 -8.94 -24.92
N PRO A 243 -16.19 -10.10 -25.56
CA PRO A 243 -17.07 -11.24 -25.47
C PRO A 243 -17.17 -11.73 -24.02
N SER A 244 -18.38 -12.02 -23.53
CA SER A 244 -18.60 -12.54 -22.18
C SER A 244 -17.93 -13.90 -21.92
N ASN A 245 -17.59 -14.62 -22.99
CA ASN A 245 -17.10 -16.00 -22.98
C ASN A 245 -15.61 -16.08 -23.33
N LEU A 246 -14.85 -15.02 -23.05
CA LEU A 246 -13.43 -14.93 -23.35
C LEU A 246 -12.65 -14.86 -22.04
N HIS A 247 -11.84 -15.89 -21.75
CA HIS A 247 -10.98 -15.90 -20.58
C HIS A 247 -9.59 -16.49 -20.91
N PHE A 248 -8.53 -15.80 -20.51
CA PHE A 248 -7.16 -16.29 -20.60
C PHE A 248 -6.68 -16.72 -19.22
N ASP A 249 -6.43 -18.01 -19.09
CA ASP A 249 -5.83 -18.63 -17.91
C ASP A 249 -4.32 -18.76 -18.08
N ARG A 250 -3.59 -18.80 -16.96
CA ARG A 250 -2.13 -19.07 -16.93
C ARG A 250 -1.28 -18.11 -17.78
N VAL A 251 -1.73 -16.86 -17.93
CA VAL A 251 -0.94 -15.78 -18.52
C VAL A 251 0.15 -15.39 -17.54
N ARG A 252 1.40 -15.69 -17.87
CA ARG A 252 2.58 -15.32 -17.07
C ARG A 252 3.09 -13.92 -17.41
N SER A 253 3.05 -13.55 -18.69
CA SER A 253 3.46 -12.24 -19.17
C SER A 253 2.34 -11.59 -19.95
N LEU A 254 1.90 -10.42 -19.48
CA LEU A 254 0.85 -9.61 -20.08
C LEU A 254 1.42 -8.29 -20.56
N SER A 255 1.30 -8.03 -21.86
CA SER A 255 1.66 -6.74 -22.45
C SER A 255 0.38 -6.03 -22.93
N ILE A 256 0.22 -4.79 -22.50
CA ILE A 256 -0.94 -3.96 -22.77
C ILE A 256 -0.48 -2.72 -23.54
N TYR A 257 -1.09 -2.52 -24.72
CA TYR A 257 -0.82 -1.44 -25.67
C TYR A 257 -2.13 -0.72 -26.00
N GLN A 258 -2.06 0.61 -26.17
CA GLN A 258 -3.18 1.47 -26.62
C GLN A 258 -4.57 1.10 -26.04
N THR A 259 -4.66 0.86 -24.73
CA THR A 259 -5.96 0.54 -24.11
C THR A 259 -6.90 1.72 -24.10
N ASP A 260 -8.19 1.42 -24.27
CA ASP A 260 -9.27 2.35 -23.91
C ASP A 260 -8.97 2.96 -22.53
N ARG A 261 -8.97 4.30 -22.49
CA ARG A 261 -8.67 5.06 -21.26
C ARG A 261 -9.62 4.72 -20.11
N ASN A 262 -10.76 4.10 -20.41
CA ASN A 262 -11.79 3.75 -19.44
C ASN A 262 -11.75 2.28 -19.02
N MET A 263 -10.76 1.48 -19.42
CA MET A 263 -10.66 0.09 -18.98
C MET A 263 -10.57 0.02 -17.45
N THR A 264 -11.45 -0.77 -16.84
CA THR A 264 -11.51 -1.03 -15.40
C THR A 264 -10.88 -2.37 -15.05
N TYR A 265 -10.49 -2.55 -13.78
CA TYR A 265 -9.93 -3.81 -13.30
C TYR A 265 -10.88 -4.99 -13.49
N GLU A 266 -12.18 -4.80 -13.25
CA GLU A 266 -13.18 -5.86 -13.43
C GLU A 266 -13.32 -6.28 -14.90
N GLN A 267 -13.18 -5.34 -15.84
CA GLN A 267 -13.13 -5.68 -17.27
C GLN A 267 -11.87 -6.49 -17.59
N LEU A 268 -10.69 -6.08 -17.11
CA LEU A 268 -9.45 -6.82 -17.34
C LEU A 268 -9.47 -8.21 -16.69
N ARG A 269 -10.01 -8.32 -15.47
CA ARG A 269 -10.14 -9.58 -14.72
C ARG A 269 -11.09 -10.58 -15.38
N ARG A 270 -12.12 -10.09 -16.08
CA ARG A 270 -13.00 -10.97 -16.88
C ARG A 270 -12.23 -11.60 -18.03
N LEU A 271 -11.33 -10.84 -18.65
CA LEU A 271 -10.52 -11.32 -19.77
C LEU A 271 -9.38 -12.23 -19.35
N ILE A 272 -8.76 -11.97 -18.21
CA ILE A 272 -7.51 -12.63 -17.83
C ILE A 272 -7.59 -13.01 -16.36
N ASN A 273 -7.11 -14.21 -16.05
CA ASN A 273 -6.76 -14.56 -14.69
C ASN A 273 -5.54 -13.75 -14.23
N ILE A 274 -5.80 -12.52 -13.77
CA ILE A 274 -4.75 -11.58 -13.35
C ILE A 274 -3.82 -12.20 -12.30
N SER A 275 -4.29 -13.13 -11.48
CA SER A 275 -3.47 -13.79 -10.45
C SER A 275 -2.32 -14.65 -10.99
N SER A 276 -2.37 -15.06 -12.26
CA SER A 276 -1.28 -15.81 -12.89
C SER A 276 -0.18 -14.93 -13.49
N VAL A 277 -0.39 -13.60 -13.55
CA VAL A 277 0.52 -12.68 -14.24
C VAL A 277 1.74 -12.40 -13.36
N GLU A 278 2.92 -12.74 -13.84
CA GLU A 278 4.20 -12.44 -13.18
C GLU A 278 4.87 -11.20 -13.78
N HIS A 279 4.64 -10.93 -15.07
CA HIS A 279 5.21 -9.81 -15.79
C HIS A 279 4.09 -8.98 -16.44
N LEU A 280 4.02 -7.70 -16.11
CA LEU A 280 3.04 -6.76 -16.65
C LEU A 280 3.76 -5.61 -17.36
N ILE A 281 3.48 -5.44 -18.64
CA ILE A 281 4.17 -4.48 -19.50
C ILE A 281 3.15 -3.47 -20.04
N PHE A 282 3.30 -2.21 -19.67
CA PHE A 282 2.54 -1.08 -20.22
C PHE A 282 3.41 -0.30 -21.20
N LEU A 283 3.02 -0.31 -22.47
CA LEU A 283 3.83 0.32 -23.52
C LEU A 283 3.29 1.69 -23.97
N ASP A 284 2.08 2.05 -23.53
CA ASP A 284 1.45 3.35 -23.81
C ASP A 284 0.60 3.83 -22.61
N TYR A 285 -0.29 4.81 -22.84
CA TYR A 285 -1.24 5.38 -21.87
C TYR A 285 -1.89 4.32 -20.98
N ILE A 286 -1.92 4.60 -19.68
CA ILE A 286 -2.57 3.74 -18.68
C ILE A 286 -3.58 4.53 -17.87
N ASN A 287 -4.76 3.95 -17.67
CA ASN A 287 -5.69 4.44 -16.67
C ASN A 287 -5.06 4.25 -15.27
N PRO A 288 -4.79 5.33 -14.50
CA PRO A 288 -4.21 5.20 -13.16
C PRO A 288 -5.06 4.32 -12.23
N ASP A 289 -6.38 4.36 -12.35
CA ASP A 289 -7.28 3.56 -11.51
C ASP A 289 -7.11 2.06 -11.81
N LEU A 290 -7.00 1.68 -13.08
CA LEU A 290 -6.69 0.31 -13.50
C LEU A 290 -5.34 -0.14 -12.94
N PHE A 291 -4.32 0.70 -13.05
CA PHE A 291 -2.99 0.41 -12.54
C PHE A 291 -3.01 0.11 -11.03
N PHE A 292 -3.65 0.98 -10.26
CA PHE A 292 -3.71 0.84 -8.81
C PHE A 292 -4.62 -0.30 -8.37
N ASP A 293 -5.71 -0.57 -9.09
CA ASP A 293 -6.55 -1.73 -8.80
C ASP A 293 -5.82 -3.05 -9.09
N ILE A 294 -5.03 -3.13 -10.18
CA ILE A 294 -4.15 -4.29 -10.43
C ILE A 294 -3.21 -4.46 -9.25
N LEU A 295 -2.49 -3.41 -8.84
CA LEU A 295 -1.57 -3.48 -7.69
C LEU A 295 -2.27 -3.88 -6.38
N LYS A 296 -3.50 -3.42 -6.17
CA LYS A 296 -4.28 -3.66 -4.95
C LYS A 296 -4.77 -5.10 -4.83
N TYR A 297 -5.18 -5.69 -5.95
CA TYR A 297 -5.83 -7.00 -5.95
C TYR A 297 -4.93 -8.14 -6.46
N HIS A 298 -3.71 -7.85 -6.90
CA HIS A 298 -2.76 -8.87 -7.34
C HIS A 298 -2.17 -9.65 -6.13
N PRO A 299 -2.36 -10.97 -6.05
CA PRO A 299 -2.01 -11.76 -4.87
C PRO A 299 -0.53 -12.18 -4.78
N THR A 300 0.23 -12.03 -5.88
CA THR A 300 1.58 -12.59 -6.06
C THR A 300 2.60 -11.54 -6.50
N GLN A 301 3.87 -11.95 -6.60
CA GLN A 301 4.97 -11.15 -7.13
C GLN A 301 4.67 -10.68 -8.57
N LEU A 302 4.65 -9.36 -8.76
CA LEU A 302 4.39 -8.73 -10.05
C LEU A 302 5.58 -7.86 -10.48
N SER A 303 6.18 -8.18 -11.61
CA SER A 303 7.20 -7.38 -12.28
C SER A 303 6.52 -6.43 -13.26
N ILE A 304 6.54 -5.15 -12.96
CA ILE A 304 5.94 -4.12 -13.83
C ILE A 304 7.03 -3.45 -14.67
N ARG A 305 6.74 -3.31 -15.96
CA ARG A 305 7.49 -2.50 -16.91
C ARG A 305 6.56 -1.45 -17.49
N MET A 306 6.94 -0.18 -17.44
CA MET A 306 6.15 0.89 -18.05
C MET A 306 7.04 1.95 -18.71
N CYS A 307 6.50 2.64 -19.72
CA CYS A 307 7.17 3.78 -20.33
C CYS A 307 7.06 5.02 -19.42
N ALA A 308 7.95 6.00 -19.63
CA ALA A 308 8.03 7.19 -18.79
C ALA A 308 6.76 8.06 -18.83
N GLN A 309 6.05 8.05 -19.96
CA GLN A 309 4.78 8.77 -20.13
C GLN A 309 3.71 8.20 -19.20
N SER A 310 3.47 6.88 -19.26
CA SER A 310 2.49 6.20 -18.41
C SER A 310 2.83 6.35 -16.92
N PHE A 311 4.13 6.31 -16.57
CA PHE A 311 4.55 6.56 -15.19
C PHE A 311 4.21 7.97 -14.71
N ARG A 312 4.39 9.01 -15.55
CA ARG A 312 4.00 10.38 -15.20
C ARG A 312 2.50 10.53 -14.98
N GLU A 313 1.70 9.86 -15.82
CA GLU A 313 0.24 9.88 -15.75
C GLU A 313 -0.28 9.16 -14.50
N VAL A 314 0.25 7.98 -14.16
CA VAL A 314 -0.03 7.28 -12.90
C VAL A 314 0.28 8.16 -11.68
N LEU A 315 1.35 8.96 -11.77
CA LEU A 315 1.75 9.88 -10.70
C LEU A 315 1.00 11.22 -10.72
N GLY A 316 0.10 11.45 -11.68
CA GLY A 316 -0.66 12.70 -11.80
C GLY A 316 0.23 13.94 -12.01
N ILE A 317 1.43 13.78 -12.57
CA ILE A 317 2.38 14.88 -12.78
C ILE A 317 1.97 15.61 -14.06
N SER A 318 1.34 16.78 -13.92
CA SER A 318 0.99 17.63 -15.06
C SER A 318 2.24 18.20 -15.75
N TYR A 319 2.12 18.53 -17.04
CA TYR A 319 3.18 19.05 -17.92
C TYR A 319 3.94 20.29 -17.40
N GLY A 320 3.49 20.93 -16.32
CA GLY A 320 4.11 22.11 -15.70
C GLY A 320 5.28 21.85 -14.74
N VAL A 321 5.59 20.59 -14.38
CA VAL A 321 6.73 20.24 -13.49
C VAL A 321 7.94 19.72 -14.28
N SER A 322 8.01 20.03 -15.57
CA SER A 322 8.96 19.51 -16.56
C SER A 322 10.44 19.91 -16.37
N TYR A 323 10.80 20.63 -15.30
CA TYR A 323 12.18 21.05 -15.04
C TYR A 323 12.94 20.23 -13.99
N LEU A 324 12.32 19.25 -13.33
CA LEU A 324 13.06 18.32 -12.46
C LEU A 324 13.51 17.09 -13.26
N GLY A 325 14.73 17.17 -13.79
CA GLY A 325 15.51 16.17 -14.53
C GLY A 325 15.22 14.68 -14.26
N VAL A 326 14.13 14.15 -14.82
CA VAL A 326 13.92 12.72 -15.06
C VAL A 326 13.95 12.47 -16.57
N PHE A 327 15.02 12.93 -17.23
CA PHE A 327 15.37 12.51 -18.58
C PHE A 327 16.39 11.38 -18.44
N GLY A 328 15.91 10.13 -18.52
CA GLY A 328 16.81 8.96 -18.57
C GLY A 328 16.23 7.63 -18.10
N ILE A 329 15.09 7.60 -17.40
CA ILE A 329 14.49 6.32 -16.98
C ILE A 329 13.44 5.94 -18.02
N THR A 330 13.87 5.33 -19.13
CA THR A 330 12.98 4.79 -20.17
C THR A 330 12.31 3.48 -19.77
N THR A 331 12.65 2.91 -18.60
CA THR A 331 12.01 1.72 -18.07
C THR A 331 12.13 1.70 -16.54
N VAL A 332 11.01 1.81 -15.83
CA VAL A 332 10.96 1.49 -14.40
C VAL A 332 10.73 -0.01 -14.28
N THR A 333 11.76 -0.78 -13.93
CA THR A 333 11.63 -2.20 -13.56
C THR A 333 11.45 -2.29 -12.05
N ILE A 334 10.26 -2.64 -11.57
CA ILE A 334 9.96 -2.69 -10.13
C ILE A 334 10.39 -4.02 -9.50
N ALA A 335 11.67 -4.39 -9.60
CA ALA A 335 12.21 -5.62 -8.99
C ALA A 335 12.14 -5.62 -7.44
N LYS A 336 12.01 -4.44 -6.81
CA LYS A 336 12.07 -4.26 -5.35
C LYS A 336 10.72 -4.36 -4.61
N LEU A 337 9.57 -4.41 -5.31
CA LEU A 337 8.30 -4.81 -4.67
C LEU A 337 8.36 -6.27 -4.19
N HIS A 338 9.12 -7.12 -4.89
CA HIS A 338 9.29 -8.53 -4.53
C HIS A 338 9.97 -8.72 -3.16
N SER A 339 11.00 -7.92 -2.85
CA SER A 339 11.69 -8.04 -1.56
C SER A 339 10.78 -7.65 -0.39
N ARG A 340 9.87 -6.70 -0.59
CA ARG A 340 8.88 -6.32 0.43
C ARG A 340 7.84 -7.41 0.65
N TYR A 341 7.43 -8.14 -0.38
CA TYR A 341 6.51 -9.29 -0.25
C TYR A 341 7.09 -10.44 0.60
N ASN A 342 8.39 -10.72 0.45
CA ASN A 342 9.09 -11.78 1.20
C ASN A 342 9.63 -11.32 2.56
N ASP A 343 9.46 -10.05 2.90
CA ASP A 343 9.96 -9.45 4.14
C ASP A 343 9.11 -9.95 5.32
N THR A 344 9.75 -10.68 6.22
CA THR A 344 9.10 -11.28 7.39
C THR A 344 9.98 -11.04 8.60
N ILE A 345 9.33 -10.90 9.76
CA ILE A 345 10.00 -10.77 11.05
C ILE A 345 9.83 -12.05 11.86
N GLU A 346 10.73 -12.25 12.82
CA GLU A 346 10.64 -13.36 13.74
C GLU A 346 9.42 -13.19 14.67
N GLU A 347 8.64 -14.26 14.81
CA GLU A 347 7.38 -14.27 15.56
C GLU A 347 7.66 -14.56 17.04
N HIS A 348 7.71 -13.50 17.84
CA HIS A 348 7.99 -13.57 19.28
C HIS A 348 6.75 -13.35 20.16
N ASP A 349 5.71 -12.74 19.60
CA ASP A 349 4.47 -12.35 20.27
C ASP A 349 3.32 -12.16 19.26
N GLU A 350 2.10 -12.00 19.77
CA GLU A 350 0.91 -11.80 18.92
C GLU A 350 0.99 -10.56 18.03
N PHE A 351 1.72 -9.52 18.43
CA PHE A 351 1.88 -8.31 17.62
C PHE A 351 2.80 -8.56 16.41
N SER A 352 3.86 -9.34 16.58
CA SER A 352 4.74 -9.75 15.48
C SER A 352 4.04 -10.68 14.48
N ILE A 353 3.20 -11.60 14.97
CA ILE A 353 2.33 -12.46 14.14
C ILE A 353 1.36 -11.59 13.33
N HIS A 354 0.61 -10.70 14.01
CA HIS A 354 -0.29 -9.75 13.34
C HIS A 354 0.44 -8.89 12.32
N THR A 355 1.66 -8.44 12.62
CA THR A 355 2.48 -7.65 11.70
C THR A 355 2.82 -8.45 10.44
N ASN A 356 3.27 -9.70 10.57
CA ASN A 356 3.53 -10.57 9.41
C ASN A 356 2.26 -10.82 8.57
N GLU A 357 1.12 -11.08 9.20
CA GLU A 357 -0.16 -11.30 8.51
C GLU A 357 -0.65 -10.07 7.76
N GLN A 358 -0.64 -8.90 8.41
CA GLN A 358 -1.05 -7.64 7.79
C GLN A 358 -0.08 -7.22 6.69
N HIS A 359 1.23 -7.45 6.85
CA HIS A 359 2.23 -7.08 5.86
C HIS A 359 2.05 -7.88 4.56
N LYS A 360 1.79 -9.20 4.66
CA LYS A 360 1.41 -10.04 3.51
C LYS A 360 0.17 -9.51 2.79
N LYS A 361 -0.78 -8.94 3.54
CA LYS A 361 -2.04 -8.40 3.00
C LYS A 361 -1.91 -6.97 2.44
N TYR A 362 -1.01 -6.14 2.97
CA TYR A 362 -0.89 -4.70 2.68
C TYR A 362 0.53 -4.27 2.29
N PHE A 363 1.28 -5.14 1.61
CA PHE A 363 2.72 -4.99 1.31
C PHE A 363 3.11 -3.68 0.60
N ILE A 364 2.18 -2.98 -0.06
CA ILE A 364 2.46 -1.69 -0.73
C ILE A 364 2.43 -0.51 0.25
N SER A 365 1.59 -0.55 1.28
CA SER A 365 1.14 0.69 1.90
C SER A 365 1.79 1.07 3.20
N GLY A 366 2.41 0.16 3.93
CA GLY A 366 2.76 0.50 5.30
C GLY A 366 1.60 0.39 6.30
N MET A 367 0.34 0.30 5.85
CA MET A 367 -0.81 0.61 6.70
C MET A 367 -1.54 -0.65 7.18
N HIS A 368 -1.37 -0.97 8.46
CA HIS A 368 -1.97 -2.13 9.12
C HIS A 368 -3.27 -1.77 9.85
N HIS A 369 -4.19 -2.72 9.95
CA HIS A 369 -5.35 -2.59 10.84
C HIS A 369 -4.90 -2.46 12.30
N PRO A 370 -5.69 -1.80 13.17
CA PRO A 370 -5.39 -1.75 14.59
C PRO A 370 -5.22 -3.16 15.17
N PHE A 371 -4.32 -3.31 16.13
CA PHE A 371 -4.01 -4.55 16.82
C PHE A 371 -4.57 -4.51 18.23
N LEU A 372 -5.22 -5.58 18.67
CA LEU A 372 -5.59 -5.83 20.06
C LEU A 372 -5.15 -7.27 20.37
N THR A 373 -4.44 -7.46 21.49
CA THR A 373 -3.98 -8.78 21.90
C THR A 373 -5.16 -9.71 22.20
N ASN A 374 -5.01 -10.98 21.83
CA ASN A 374 -5.90 -12.08 22.16
C ASN A 374 -5.37 -12.89 23.36
N ASP A 375 -4.22 -12.53 23.93
CA ASP A 375 -3.66 -13.16 25.13
C ASP A 375 -4.58 -12.89 26.34
N ILE A 376 -5.36 -13.91 26.70
CA ILE A 376 -6.33 -13.88 27.80
C ILE A 376 -5.65 -13.54 29.13
N GLN A 377 -4.42 -14.01 29.37
CA GLN A 377 -3.71 -13.71 30.62
C GLN A 377 -3.28 -12.24 30.66
N GLN A 378 -2.80 -11.72 29.54
CA GLN A 378 -2.43 -10.31 29.41
C GLN A 378 -3.64 -9.39 29.63
N LEU A 379 -4.78 -9.70 29.01
CA LEU A 379 -6.03 -8.95 29.22
C LEU A 379 -6.54 -9.08 30.66
N ALA A 380 -6.52 -10.27 31.24
CA ALA A 380 -6.96 -10.48 32.63
C ALA A 380 -6.11 -9.67 33.61
N LEU A 381 -4.79 -9.62 33.43
CA LEU A 381 -3.90 -8.75 34.22
C LEU A 381 -4.25 -7.28 34.03
N PHE A 382 -4.51 -6.85 32.79
CA PHE A 382 -4.93 -5.48 32.51
C PHE A 382 -6.23 -5.12 33.25
N HIS A 383 -7.29 -5.92 33.12
CA HIS A 383 -8.57 -5.64 33.78
C HIS A 383 -8.45 -5.71 35.31
N LYS A 384 -7.67 -6.65 35.85
CA LYS A 384 -7.48 -6.79 37.30
C LYS A 384 -6.78 -5.58 37.92
N HIS A 385 -5.76 -5.05 37.25
CA HIS A 385 -4.81 -4.12 37.86
C HIS A 385 -4.85 -2.71 37.28
N PHE A 386 -5.40 -2.55 36.08
CA PHE A 386 -5.42 -1.31 35.31
C PHE A 386 -6.81 -0.92 34.80
N ALA A 387 -7.90 -1.46 35.39
CA ALA A 387 -9.30 -1.16 35.01
C ALA A 387 -9.60 0.33 34.83
N ARG A 388 -8.98 1.21 35.63
CA ARG A 388 -9.16 2.66 35.50
C ARG A 388 -8.73 3.24 34.14
N TYR A 389 -7.96 2.49 33.35
CA TYR A 389 -7.48 2.85 32.01
C TYR A 389 -8.23 2.11 30.90
N GLU A 390 -9.35 1.43 31.20
CA GLU A 390 -10.12 0.66 30.22
C GLU A 390 -10.57 1.50 29.03
N PHE A 391 -10.80 2.80 29.21
CA PHE A 391 -11.11 3.72 28.11
C PHE A 391 -9.98 3.88 27.06
N LEU A 392 -8.77 3.38 27.32
CA LEU A 392 -7.64 3.34 26.37
C LEU A 392 -7.63 2.09 25.49
N ILE A 393 -8.43 1.07 25.84
CA ILE A 393 -8.64 -0.13 25.03
C ILE A 393 -10.09 -0.09 24.51
N GLY A 394 -10.29 -0.42 23.24
CA GLY A 394 -11.66 -0.64 22.74
C GLY A 394 -12.17 -2.00 23.19
N ASN A 395 -13.50 -2.18 23.26
CA ASN A 395 -14.04 -3.53 23.53
C ASN A 395 -13.77 -4.47 22.35
N ASN A 396 -13.70 -3.92 21.14
CA ASN A 396 -13.27 -4.62 19.94
C ASN A 396 -12.70 -3.64 18.88
N LEU A 397 -12.04 -4.20 17.87
CA LEU A 397 -11.39 -3.44 16.80
C LEU A 397 -12.36 -2.64 15.93
N ASP A 398 -13.59 -3.10 15.76
CA ASP A 398 -14.57 -2.41 14.92
C ASP A 398 -15.13 -1.16 15.62
N GLU A 399 -15.39 -1.24 16.92
CA GLU A 399 -15.74 -0.09 17.74
C GLU A 399 -14.65 1.00 17.65
N ILE A 400 -13.37 0.63 17.71
CA ILE A 400 -12.24 1.56 17.56
C ILE A 400 -12.27 2.23 16.18
N LYS A 401 -12.44 1.44 15.12
CA LYS A 401 -12.54 1.97 13.75
C LYS A 401 -13.71 2.93 13.62
N GLU A 402 -14.86 2.62 14.23
CA GLU A 402 -16.04 3.49 14.17
C GLU A 402 -15.87 4.79 14.95
N LYS A 403 -15.30 4.72 16.16
CA LYS A 403 -14.96 5.92 16.96
C LYS A 403 -14.00 6.86 16.23
N HIS A 404 -13.10 6.31 15.40
CA HIS A 404 -12.17 7.09 14.57
C HIS A 404 -12.77 7.57 13.23
N ALA A 405 -13.86 6.98 12.75
CA ALA A 405 -14.43 7.21 11.41
C ALA A 405 -15.50 8.31 11.34
N LEU A 406 -15.46 9.32 12.21
CA LEU A 406 -16.56 10.28 12.30
C LEU A 406 -16.74 11.11 11.00
N LYS A 407 -17.74 10.73 10.20
CA LYS A 407 -18.11 11.32 8.90
C LYS A 407 -18.92 12.62 9.00
N THR A 408 -18.78 13.39 10.08
CA THR A 408 -19.68 14.52 10.30
C THR A 408 -18.98 15.86 10.11
N PRO A 409 -18.93 16.42 8.89
CA PRO A 409 -18.47 17.78 8.72
C PRO A 409 -19.36 18.77 9.48
N VAL A 410 -18.79 19.91 9.88
CA VAL A 410 -19.51 21.06 10.42
C VAL A 410 -19.78 22.04 9.29
N TYR A 411 -21.02 22.52 9.19
CA TYR A 411 -21.38 23.54 8.20
C TYR A 411 -21.64 24.88 8.88
N ILE A 412 -21.06 25.95 8.34
CA ILE A 412 -21.41 27.33 8.68
C ILE A 412 -22.48 27.78 7.68
N GLN A 413 -23.65 28.14 8.20
CA GLN A 413 -24.82 28.56 7.44
C GLN A 413 -25.26 29.98 7.85
N SER A 414 -26.08 30.60 6.99
CA SER A 414 -26.65 31.92 7.30
C SER A 414 -27.63 31.79 8.44
N MET A 415 -27.68 32.78 9.33
CA MET A 415 -28.72 32.85 10.37
C MET A 415 -30.14 32.83 9.78
N LYS A 416 -30.32 33.29 8.53
CA LYS A 416 -31.61 33.23 7.81
C LYS A 416 -32.07 31.80 7.51
N ASP A 417 -31.14 30.85 7.45
CA ASP A 417 -31.42 29.44 7.17
C ASP A 417 -31.81 28.68 8.46
N TYR A 418 -31.76 29.36 9.62
CA TYR A 418 -32.25 28.80 10.87
C TYR A 418 -33.78 28.89 10.93
N HIS A 419 -34.45 27.81 10.55
CA HIS A 419 -35.90 27.72 10.64
C HIS A 419 -36.34 27.39 12.09
N HIS A 420 -36.58 28.44 12.89
CA HIS A 420 -37.26 28.49 14.20
C HIS A 420 -37.34 27.16 14.99
N GLY A 421 -36.18 26.57 15.28
CA GLY A 421 -36.08 25.48 16.26
C GLY A 421 -36.20 26.02 17.68
N ARG A 422 -36.62 25.16 18.62
CA ARG A 422 -36.49 25.46 20.05
C ARG A 422 -35.01 25.67 20.37
N ILE A 423 -34.67 26.81 21.00
CA ILE A 423 -33.34 27.04 21.56
C ILE A 423 -33.32 26.36 22.93
N ASP A 424 -32.49 25.33 23.10
CA ASP A 424 -32.39 24.57 24.34
C ASP A 424 -31.60 25.33 25.42
N HIS A 425 -30.56 26.06 25.00
CA HIS A 425 -29.68 26.83 25.89
C HIS A 425 -29.26 28.17 25.27
N THR A 426 -29.05 29.17 26.11
CA THR A 426 -28.39 30.45 25.74
C THR A 426 -27.20 30.67 26.66
N VAL A 427 -26.04 30.93 26.08
CA VAL A 427 -24.77 31.13 26.81
C VAL A 427 -23.99 32.32 26.28
N ASP A 428 -23.12 32.87 27.12
CA ASP A 428 -22.16 33.88 26.69
C ASP A 428 -21.07 33.21 25.86
N THR A 429 -20.47 32.15 26.40
CA THR A 429 -19.43 31.38 25.71
C THR A 429 -19.77 29.92 25.57
N LEU A 430 -19.69 29.46 24.33
CA LEU A 430 -19.74 28.06 23.99
C LEU A 430 -18.36 27.58 23.57
N VAL A 431 -17.87 26.53 24.21
CA VAL A 431 -16.58 25.91 23.91
C VAL A 431 -16.80 24.50 23.40
N VAL A 432 -16.24 24.17 22.23
CA VAL A 432 -16.52 22.90 21.54
C VAL A 432 -15.26 22.16 21.13
N GLY A 433 -15.19 20.88 21.49
CA GLY A 433 -14.22 19.92 20.96
C GLY A 433 -13.16 19.46 21.96
N GLY A 434 -11.97 19.12 21.46
CA GLY A 434 -10.94 18.36 22.16
C GLY A 434 -10.13 19.13 23.22
N PRO A 435 -8.97 18.61 23.63
CA PRO A 435 -8.18 19.15 24.75
C PRO A 435 -7.89 20.65 24.70
N PRO A 436 -7.51 21.25 23.54
CA PRO A 436 -7.26 22.69 23.49
C PRO A 436 -8.50 23.53 23.85
N ALA A 437 -9.68 23.13 23.37
CA ALA A 437 -10.92 23.81 23.72
C ALA A 437 -11.26 23.61 25.21
N LEU A 438 -11.14 22.39 25.74
CA LEU A 438 -11.40 22.12 27.16
C LEU A 438 -10.50 22.95 28.09
N ILE A 439 -9.22 23.09 27.76
CA ILE A 439 -8.28 23.91 28.55
C ILE A 439 -8.67 25.40 28.51
N SER A 440 -9.08 25.91 27.34
CA SER A 440 -9.64 27.27 27.24
C SER A 440 -10.90 27.44 28.09
N ALA A 441 -11.80 26.45 28.09
CA ALA A 441 -13.01 26.48 28.93
C ALA A 441 -12.67 26.59 30.42
N VAL A 442 -11.72 25.76 30.89
CA VAL A 442 -11.28 25.73 32.29
C VAL A 442 -10.64 27.04 32.73
N HIS A 443 -9.97 27.76 31.82
CA HIS A 443 -9.45 29.09 32.12
C HIS A 443 -10.56 30.13 32.26
N LEU A 444 -11.52 30.13 31.32
CA LEU A 444 -12.58 31.13 31.24
C LEU A 444 -13.52 31.13 32.46
N ILE A 445 -13.64 30.02 33.19
CA ILE A 445 -14.49 29.99 34.40
C ILE A 445 -13.98 30.87 35.54
N GLN A 446 -12.76 31.40 35.46
CA GLN A 446 -12.24 32.38 36.42
C GLN A 446 -13.08 33.66 36.45
N ASP A 447 -13.75 34.01 35.35
CA ASP A 447 -14.80 35.02 35.34
C ASP A 447 -16.10 34.41 35.87
N LYS A 448 -16.49 34.79 37.09
CA LYS A 448 -17.69 34.26 37.75
C LYS A 448 -18.98 34.64 37.03
N ASN A 449 -18.99 35.73 36.27
CA ASN A 449 -20.20 36.27 35.64
C ASN A 449 -20.49 35.66 34.26
N GLU A 450 -19.54 34.92 33.68
CA GLU A 450 -19.69 34.34 32.35
C GLU A 450 -20.47 33.00 32.39
N ASN A 451 -21.59 32.92 31.65
CA ASN A 451 -22.31 31.68 31.44
C ASN A 451 -21.65 30.85 30.33
N LEU A 452 -21.07 29.71 30.70
CA LEU A 452 -20.26 28.87 29.82
C LEU A 452 -20.77 27.42 29.72
N ILE A 453 -20.88 26.91 28.49
CA ILE A 453 -21.11 25.49 28.18
C ILE A 453 -19.87 24.92 27.48
N TYR A 454 -19.44 23.73 27.91
CA TYR A 454 -18.49 22.90 27.18
C TYR A 454 -19.22 21.75 26.48
N LEU A 455 -19.05 21.64 25.16
CA LEU A 455 -19.63 20.60 24.32
C LEU A 455 -18.51 19.74 23.72
N ASN A 456 -18.59 18.43 23.87
CA ASN A 456 -17.64 17.52 23.21
C ASN A 456 -18.32 16.21 22.84
N ASN A 457 -17.82 15.54 21.79
CA ASN A 457 -18.21 14.17 21.50
C ASN A 457 -17.27 13.23 22.28
N PHE A 458 -17.74 12.70 23.41
CA PHE A 458 -16.92 11.82 24.27
C PHE A 458 -16.74 10.40 23.71
N GLN A 459 -17.41 10.04 22.61
CA GLN A 459 -17.11 8.80 21.89
C GLN A 459 -15.73 8.86 21.20
N ARG A 460 -15.20 10.06 20.94
CA ARG A 460 -13.86 10.22 20.36
C ARG A 460 -12.81 9.84 21.38
N ILE A 461 -11.92 8.92 21.00
CA ILE A 461 -10.72 8.61 21.78
C ILE A 461 -9.71 9.74 21.56
N PRO A 462 -9.43 10.59 22.56
CA PRO A 462 -8.47 11.66 22.41
C PRO A 462 -7.06 11.07 22.28
N ILE A 463 -6.31 11.55 21.29
CA ILE A 463 -4.91 11.18 21.08
C ILE A 463 -4.04 11.61 22.29
N ALA A 464 -4.50 12.57 23.08
CA ALA A 464 -3.77 13.14 24.21
C ALA A 464 -3.78 12.29 25.50
N ASN A 465 -4.61 11.24 25.60
CA ASN A 465 -4.78 10.53 26.88
C ASN A 465 -3.50 9.77 27.28
N GLY A 466 -2.76 10.33 28.24
CA GLY A 466 -1.50 9.76 28.73
C GLY A 466 -0.31 10.05 27.81
N SER A 467 -0.41 11.10 26.99
CA SER A 467 0.72 11.62 26.20
C SER A 467 1.68 12.40 27.10
N ALA A 468 2.98 12.29 26.81
CA ALA A 468 3.95 13.23 27.32
C ALA A 468 3.65 14.65 26.82
N TRP A 469 3.98 15.63 27.63
CA TRP A 469 3.86 17.03 27.31
C TRP A 469 5.26 17.64 27.28
N HIS A 470 5.73 17.94 26.05
CA HIS A 470 7.01 18.58 25.81
C HIS A 470 6.83 20.09 25.82
N LEU A 471 7.65 20.77 26.61
CA LEU A 471 7.55 22.20 26.89
C LEU A 471 8.62 23.03 26.14
N GLU A 472 8.99 22.60 24.93
CA GLU A 472 10.09 23.18 24.16
C GLU A 472 9.63 23.69 22.78
N GLN A 473 10.39 24.64 22.21
CA GLN A 473 10.01 25.36 20.98
C GLN A 473 9.94 24.45 19.75
N ASP A 474 10.81 23.46 19.72
CA ASP A 474 10.92 22.47 18.67
C ASP A 474 10.80 21.11 19.36
N ALA A 475 9.56 20.66 19.54
CA ALA A 475 9.27 19.24 19.68
C ALA A 475 9.61 18.53 18.34
N HIS A 476 10.88 18.62 17.93
CA HIS A 476 11.50 17.83 16.87
C HIS A 476 11.27 16.33 17.13
N THR A 477 11.10 15.96 18.41
CA THR A 477 10.67 14.65 18.89
C THR A 477 9.22 14.30 18.54
N GLU A 478 8.39 15.20 18.01
CA GLU A 478 6.99 14.88 17.65
C GLU A 478 6.62 15.28 16.22
N ALA A 479 7.28 16.27 15.63
CA ALA A 479 7.15 16.61 14.22
C ALA A 479 8.34 17.47 13.74
N PRO A 480 9.37 16.90 13.08
CA PRO A 480 10.55 17.69 12.73
C PRO A 480 10.22 18.62 11.54
N THR A 481 10.14 19.91 11.79
CA THR A 481 9.68 20.94 10.82
C THR A 481 10.78 21.36 9.83
N SER A 482 11.98 20.75 9.87
CA SER A 482 13.16 21.14 9.07
C SER A 482 13.27 20.45 7.70
N TYR A 483 12.43 19.46 7.42
CA TYR A 483 12.59 18.62 6.23
C TYR A 483 11.88 19.21 5.02
N LYS A 484 12.59 19.35 3.90
CA LYS A 484 12.00 19.92 2.68
C LYS A 484 10.96 18.96 2.09
N PRO A 485 9.70 19.39 1.92
CA PRO A 485 8.70 18.78 1.06
C PRO A 485 9.12 17.91 -0.14
N THR A 486 9.89 18.49 -1.05
CA THR A 486 10.30 17.85 -2.30
C THR A 486 11.31 16.73 -2.05
N LYS A 487 12.22 16.93 -1.09
CA LYS A 487 13.08 15.86 -0.58
C LYS A 487 12.25 14.78 0.06
N PHE A 488 11.15 15.12 0.74
CA PHE A 488 10.33 14.14 1.46
C PHE A 488 9.64 13.23 0.45
N LEU A 489 8.89 13.81 -0.50
CA LEU A 489 8.27 13.03 -1.56
C LEU A 489 9.28 12.18 -2.33
N ARG A 490 10.43 12.76 -2.71
CA ARG A 490 11.49 12.04 -3.40
C ARG A 490 12.02 10.87 -2.56
N ASP A 491 12.27 11.08 -1.28
CA ASP A 491 12.81 10.05 -0.41
C ASP A 491 11.76 8.97 -0.09
N GLN A 492 10.47 9.31 -0.08
CA GLN A 492 9.37 8.33 0.02
C GLN A 492 9.21 7.51 -1.25
N LEU A 493 9.31 8.14 -2.43
CA LEU A 493 9.35 7.43 -3.71
C LEU A 493 10.60 6.55 -3.81
N LYS A 494 11.76 7.06 -3.41
CA LYS A 494 12.99 6.28 -3.31
C LYS A 494 12.79 5.10 -2.38
N ARG A 495 12.19 5.26 -1.20
CA ARG A 495 11.92 4.11 -0.30
C ARG A 495 10.99 3.08 -0.92
N LEU A 496 9.93 3.53 -1.58
CA LEU A 496 8.97 2.64 -2.23
C LEU A 496 9.61 1.83 -3.37
N PHE A 497 10.52 2.44 -4.15
CA PHE A 497 11.02 1.84 -5.39
C PHE A 497 12.50 1.44 -5.39
N ILE A 498 13.33 2.01 -4.52
CA ILE A 498 14.81 1.96 -4.56
C ILE A 498 15.40 1.53 -3.20
N ASP A 499 15.10 2.19 -2.10
CA ASP A 499 15.76 2.00 -0.80
C ASP A 499 14.75 1.54 0.26
N ASN A 500 14.09 0.40 0.02
CA ASN A 500 13.18 -0.18 0.98
C ASN A 500 13.94 -0.61 2.25
N ILE A 501 13.56 -0.07 3.40
CA ILE A 501 14.07 -0.51 4.70
C ILE A 501 13.24 -1.73 5.09
N SER A 502 13.89 -2.89 5.23
CA SER A 502 13.16 -4.13 5.51
C SER A 502 12.63 -4.18 6.95
N LEU A 503 11.48 -4.83 7.18
CA LEU A 503 10.97 -5.13 8.51
C LEU A 503 11.97 -5.96 9.32
N LYS A 504 12.71 -6.85 8.65
CA LYS A 504 13.83 -7.57 9.29
C LYS A 504 14.91 -6.63 9.82
N GLU A 505 15.29 -5.61 9.04
CA GLU A 505 16.23 -4.58 9.49
C GLU A 505 15.63 -3.78 10.65
N ILE A 506 14.39 -3.32 10.54
CA ILE A 506 13.70 -2.55 11.59
C ILE A 506 13.61 -3.34 12.89
N SER A 507 13.19 -4.61 12.84
CA SER A 507 13.12 -5.50 14.02
C SER A 507 14.50 -5.80 14.60
N THR A 508 15.55 -5.78 13.77
CA THR A 508 16.92 -6.02 14.22
C THR A 508 17.58 -4.78 14.78
N THR A 509 17.31 -3.56 14.27
CA THR A 509 18.00 -2.33 14.66
C THR A 509 17.17 -1.48 15.63
N GLY A 510 15.84 -1.50 15.49
CA GLY A 510 14.95 -0.52 16.09
C GLY A 510 15.15 0.88 15.50
N GLU A 511 15.67 0.96 14.28
CA GLU A 511 15.75 2.18 13.47
C GLU A 511 14.67 2.09 12.39
N PHE A 512 13.93 3.18 12.18
CA PHE A 512 12.78 3.16 11.29
C PHE A 512 12.52 4.54 10.70
N PRO A 513 11.79 4.62 9.59
CA PRO A 513 11.43 5.89 8.99
C PRO A 513 10.47 6.66 9.90
N TRP A 514 10.95 7.73 10.54
CA TRP A 514 10.13 8.63 11.35
C TRP A 514 9.01 9.36 10.60
N ARG A 515 9.03 9.26 9.26
CA ARG A 515 8.01 9.80 8.35
C ARG A 515 7.83 8.86 7.18
N THR A 516 6.58 8.57 6.90
CA THR A 516 6.14 7.73 5.79
C THR A 516 4.99 8.41 5.05
N ILE A 517 4.60 7.86 3.91
CA ILE A 517 3.40 8.29 3.17
C ILE A 517 2.42 7.13 3.14
N ASP A 518 1.16 7.43 3.47
CA ASP A 518 0.05 6.50 3.35
C ASP A 518 -0.37 6.39 1.87
N TRP A 519 0.37 5.60 1.11
CA TRP A 519 0.13 5.45 -0.33
C TRP A 519 -1.30 4.98 -0.62
N LEU A 520 -1.83 3.99 0.11
CA LEU A 520 -3.22 3.53 -0.08
C LEU A 520 -4.24 4.63 0.23
N GLY A 521 -4.03 5.40 1.30
CA GLY A 521 -4.88 6.52 1.66
C GLY A 521 -4.94 7.54 0.53
N TRP A 522 -3.78 7.99 0.05
CA TRP A 522 -3.71 8.94 -1.07
C TRP A 522 -4.35 8.37 -2.35
N ILE A 523 -4.03 7.14 -2.74
CA ILE A 523 -4.62 6.47 -3.92
C ILE A 523 -6.14 6.40 -3.80
N SER A 524 -6.66 6.08 -2.61
CA SER A 524 -8.11 5.96 -2.39
C SER A 524 -8.84 7.29 -2.29
N HIS A 525 -8.11 8.41 -2.29
CA HIS A 525 -8.65 9.76 -2.11
C HIS A 525 -8.01 10.75 -3.10
N PRO A 526 -8.15 10.56 -4.42
CA PRO A 526 -7.52 11.40 -5.43
C PRO A 526 -7.93 12.88 -5.30
N ASN A 527 -9.16 13.16 -4.86
CA ASN A 527 -9.67 14.51 -4.60
C ASN A 527 -8.88 15.28 -3.51
N HIS A 528 -8.04 14.62 -2.73
CA HIS A 528 -7.17 15.26 -1.73
C HIS A 528 -5.79 15.61 -2.26
N TRP A 529 -5.34 15.06 -3.40
CA TRP A 529 -3.97 15.22 -3.91
C TRP A 529 -3.59 16.68 -4.11
N TYR A 530 -4.42 17.43 -4.83
CA TYR A 530 -4.21 18.85 -5.06
C TYR A 530 -3.97 19.63 -3.76
N ARG A 531 -4.71 19.28 -2.69
CA ARG A 531 -4.54 19.93 -1.37
C ARG A 531 -3.24 19.53 -0.70
N GLY A 532 -2.87 18.26 -0.78
CA GLY A 532 -1.57 17.77 -0.33
C GLY A 532 -0.44 18.55 -0.98
N PHE A 533 -0.44 18.66 -2.31
CA PHE A 533 0.54 19.44 -3.07
C PHE A 533 0.48 20.95 -2.79
N LYS A 534 -0.71 21.52 -2.63
CA LYS A 534 -0.88 22.94 -2.28
C LYS A 534 -0.25 23.24 -0.92
N LEU A 535 -0.53 22.42 0.10
CA LEU A 535 0.04 22.59 1.44
C LEU A 535 1.55 22.41 1.44
N LEU A 536 2.03 21.44 0.66
CA LEU A 536 3.44 21.20 0.43
C LEU A 536 4.16 22.43 -0.13
N ALA A 537 3.59 23.05 -1.16
CA ALA A 537 4.13 24.26 -1.78
C ALA A 537 4.05 25.47 -0.83
N GLN A 538 2.92 25.66 -0.14
CA GLN A 538 2.74 26.76 0.82
C GLN A 538 3.70 26.66 2.00
N PHE A 539 3.91 25.46 2.54
CA PHE A 539 4.89 25.23 3.59
C PHE A 539 6.30 25.59 3.12
N GLN A 540 6.67 25.20 1.89
CA GLN A 540 7.98 25.55 1.32
C GLN A 540 8.18 27.06 1.17
N ILE A 541 7.17 27.77 0.65
CA ILE A 541 7.18 29.24 0.55
C ILE A 541 7.33 29.85 1.95
N PHE A 542 6.52 29.40 2.92
CA PHE A 542 6.60 29.89 4.30
C PHE A 542 8.02 29.72 4.88
N THR A 543 8.62 28.53 4.74
CA THR A 543 9.99 28.28 5.22
C THR A 543 11.08 29.05 4.49
N MET A 544 10.84 29.53 3.26
CA MET A 544 11.81 30.32 2.50
C MET A 544 11.78 31.80 2.88
N PHE A 545 10.62 32.34 3.24
CA PHE A 545 10.42 33.78 3.41
C PHE A 545 10.21 34.25 4.85
N HIS A 546 9.90 33.36 5.80
CA HIS A 546 9.75 33.75 7.21
C HIS A 546 11.04 33.54 7.98
N ASP A 547 11.34 34.48 8.89
CA ASP A 547 12.41 34.33 9.87
C ASP A 547 12.04 33.24 10.88
N ARG A 548 12.42 32.01 10.53
CA ARG A 548 12.18 30.81 11.33
C ARG A 548 12.76 30.94 12.74
N THR A 549 13.86 31.67 12.91
CA THR A 549 14.51 31.83 14.22
C THR A 549 13.62 32.65 15.15
N ASN A 550 13.07 33.76 14.66
CA ASN A 550 12.14 34.57 15.45
C ASN A 550 10.87 33.81 15.82
N LEU A 551 10.31 33.05 14.87
CA LEU A 551 9.15 32.22 15.15
C LEU A 551 9.44 31.21 16.27
N LEU A 552 10.56 30.49 16.19
CA LEU A 552 10.93 29.50 17.22
C LEU A 552 11.12 30.17 18.58
N ASN A 553 11.79 31.32 18.64
CA ASN A 553 11.96 32.09 19.88
C ASN A 553 10.61 32.50 20.51
N ASP A 554 9.62 32.88 19.70
CA ASP A 554 8.29 33.22 20.19
C ASP A 554 7.54 32.00 20.71
N VAL A 555 7.68 30.85 20.05
CA VAL A 555 7.14 29.57 20.54
C VAL A 555 7.81 29.18 21.86
N ALA A 556 9.13 29.33 22.00
CA ALA A 556 9.85 29.05 23.24
C ALA A 556 9.27 29.85 24.42
N LYS A 557 9.12 31.17 24.24
CA LYS A 557 8.51 32.05 25.25
C LYS A 557 7.10 31.60 25.61
N GLN A 558 6.30 31.25 24.61
CA GLN A 558 4.93 30.78 24.81
C GLN A 558 4.90 29.45 25.58
N CYS A 559 5.81 28.52 25.31
CA CYS A 559 5.92 27.27 26.07
C CYS A 559 6.20 27.51 27.56
N PHE A 560 7.04 28.49 27.93
CA PHE A 560 7.23 28.86 29.34
C PHE A 560 5.96 29.39 30.01
N ILE A 561 5.15 30.15 29.27
CA ILE A 561 3.88 30.66 29.79
C ILE A 561 2.91 29.49 29.98
N ASN A 562 2.86 28.57 29.01
CA ASN A 562 2.02 27.38 29.09
C ASN A 562 2.44 26.48 30.25
N GLU A 563 3.74 26.28 30.49
CA GLU A 563 4.27 25.54 31.65
C GLU A 563 3.67 26.05 32.96
N LYS A 564 3.80 27.35 33.21
CA LYS A 564 3.28 27.99 34.43
C LYS A 564 1.76 27.85 34.54
N PHE A 565 1.04 27.96 33.42
CA PHE A 565 -0.42 27.81 33.39
C PHE A 565 -0.84 26.42 33.89
N PHE A 566 -0.23 25.34 33.38
CA PHE A 566 -0.61 24.00 33.81
C PHE A 566 -0.13 23.68 35.23
N ASP A 567 1.02 24.19 35.66
CA ASP A 567 1.46 24.02 37.06
C ASP A 567 0.44 24.67 38.02
N GLN A 568 -0.07 25.86 37.69
CA GLN A 568 -1.13 26.52 38.46
C GLN A 568 -2.45 25.76 38.40
N LEU A 569 -2.81 25.26 37.22
CA LEU A 569 -4.03 24.49 37.04
C LEU A 569 -3.97 23.17 37.83
N ASP A 570 -2.84 22.48 37.83
CA ASP A 570 -2.62 21.26 38.61
C ASP A 570 -2.74 21.54 40.12
N ILE A 571 -2.19 22.65 40.61
CA ILE A 571 -2.40 23.11 42.00
C ILE A 571 -3.88 23.30 42.29
N SER A 572 -4.63 23.98 41.41
CA SER A 572 -6.09 24.19 41.60
C SER A 572 -6.90 22.89 41.60
N LEU A 573 -6.35 21.84 40.99
CA LEU A 573 -6.94 20.50 40.93
C LEU A 573 -6.41 19.56 42.03
N ASN A 574 -5.74 20.12 43.05
CA ASN A 574 -5.11 19.36 44.14
C ASN A 574 -4.12 18.31 43.63
N LYS A 575 -3.24 18.68 42.69
CA LYS A 575 -2.17 17.81 42.15
C LYS A 575 -2.70 16.55 41.46
N LYS A 576 -3.86 16.64 40.81
CA LYS A 576 -4.51 15.51 40.12
C LYS A 576 -4.36 15.54 38.61
N LEU A 577 -3.83 16.61 38.04
CA LEU A 577 -3.76 16.81 36.59
C LEU A 577 -2.49 16.22 35.99
N LEU A 578 -1.37 16.37 36.69
CA LEU A 578 -0.06 15.87 36.28
C LEU A 578 0.30 14.58 37.02
N LEU A 579 1.00 13.66 36.35
CA LEU A 579 1.58 12.49 37.01
C LEU A 579 2.73 12.90 37.93
N ASP A 580 2.88 12.18 39.05
CA ASP A 580 4.00 12.38 39.96
C ASP A 580 5.33 12.03 39.28
N GLY A 581 6.27 12.98 39.34
CA GLY A 581 7.59 12.88 38.72
C GLY A 581 7.78 13.89 37.59
N TYR A 582 9.01 14.39 37.48
CA TYR A 582 9.38 15.36 36.46
C TYR A 582 10.35 14.75 35.46
N GLY A 583 10.19 15.15 34.22
CA GLY A 583 11.19 14.98 33.19
C GLY A 583 11.15 13.68 32.38
N SER A 584 12.01 13.65 31.38
CA SER A 584 12.18 12.53 30.45
C SER A 584 13.63 12.09 30.36
N ILE A 585 13.88 10.79 30.27
CA ILE A 585 15.20 10.22 30.01
C ILE A 585 15.33 9.89 28.52
N ILE A 586 16.26 10.55 27.85
CA ILE A 586 16.65 10.30 26.46
C ILE A 586 17.80 9.29 26.45
N ILE A 587 17.63 8.20 25.70
CA ILE A 587 18.65 7.17 25.53
C ILE A 587 19.19 7.25 24.10
N ALA A 588 20.46 7.67 23.97
CA ALA A 588 21.18 7.63 22.71
C ALA A 588 21.97 6.33 22.58
N ARG A 589 21.68 5.54 21.55
CA ARG A 589 22.17 4.17 21.33
C ARG A 589 23.23 4.07 20.25
N ASN A 590 23.28 5.04 19.35
CA ASN A 590 24.22 5.11 18.24
C ASN A 590 24.79 6.53 18.10
N LYS A 591 25.78 6.70 17.21
CA LYS A 591 26.46 7.99 16.99
C LYS A 591 25.50 9.09 16.51
N GLN A 592 24.50 8.74 15.70
CA GLN A 592 23.53 9.72 15.20
C GLN A 592 22.66 10.25 16.35
N GLU A 593 22.13 9.36 17.21
CA GLU A 593 21.31 9.74 18.35
C GLU A 593 22.10 10.57 19.39
N ILE A 594 23.42 10.37 19.50
CA ILE A 594 24.30 11.22 20.32
C ILE A 594 24.37 12.64 19.72
N ASN A 595 24.59 12.75 18.41
CA ASN A 595 24.61 14.06 17.74
C ASN A 595 23.25 14.78 17.88
N ASP A 596 22.14 14.03 17.73
CA ASP A 596 20.79 14.57 17.89
C ASP A 596 20.57 15.08 19.33
N LEU A 597 21.06 14.36 20.33
CA LEU A 597 21.02 14.77 21.75
C LEU A 597 21.86 16.03 22.00
N ASP A 598 23.05 16.12 21.40
CA ASP A 598 23.91 17.31 21.51
C ASP A 598 23.28 18.55 20.85
N ASP A 599 22.63 18.38 19.70
CA ASP A 599 21.93 19.46 19.02
C ASP A 599 20.68 19.90 19.77
N LEU A 600 19.92 18.95 20.34
CA LEU A 600 18.82 19.24 21.26
C LEU A 600 19.29 20.04 22.47
N LYS A 601 20.40 19.62 23.09
CA LYS A 601 21.01 20.34 24.22
C LYS A 601 21.37 21.78 23.85
N LYS A 602 22.02 22.00 22.71
CA LYS A 602 22.34 23.36 22.20
C LYS A 602 21.08 24.18 21.92
N SER A 603 20.02 23.56 21.40
CA SER A 603 18.74 24.23 21.13
C SER A 603 18.08 24.68 22.42
N LEU A 604 17.96 23.78 23.39
CA LEU A 604 17.34 24.07 24.69
C LEU A 604 18.11 25.13 25.48
N LEU A 605 19.44 25.17 25.38
CA LEU A 605 20.23 26.23 26.01
C LEU A 605 19.85 27.63 25.51
N LYS A 606 19.45 27.77 24.24
CA LYS A 606 18.96 29.05 23.69
C LYS A 606 17.61 29.46 24.29
N GLU A 607 16.83 28.50 24.76
CA GLU A 607 15.56 28.72 25.46
C GLU A 607 15.76 28.95 26.97
N GLY A 608 17.00 28.88 27.48
CA GLY A 608 17.24 28.90 28.93
C GLY A 608 16.83 27.61 29.63
N ARG A 609 16.74 26.50 28.89
CA ARG A 609 16.50 25.13 29.39
C ARG A 609 17.80 24.32 29.29
N ASN A 610 17.89 23.23 30.05
CA ASN A 610 19.08 22.37 30.04
C ASN A 610 18.69 20.90 29.81
N VAL A 611 19.64 20.16 29.23
CA VAL A 611 19.63 18.69 29.17
C VAL A 611 20.83 18.20 29.95
N ASP A 612 20.57 17.54 31.07
CA ASP A 612 21.61 17.00 31.92
C ASP A 612 22.09 15.66 31.38
N ILE A 613 23.39 15.54 31.12
CA ILE A 613 23.97 14.27 30.72
C ILE A 613 24.24 13.45 31.96
N LEU A 614 23.56 12.32 32.08
CA LEU A 614 23.61 11.46 33.26
C LEU A 614 24.69 10.38 33.12
N SER A 615 25.41 10.14 34.20
CA SER A 615 26.32 9.00 34.29
C SER A 615 25.55 7.69 34.41
N LYS A 616 26.13 6.58 33.94
CA LYS A 616 25.59 5.23 34.15
C LYS A 616 25.33 4.92 35.63
N LYS A 617 26.19 5.41 36.54
CA LYS A 617 26.02 5.26 37.99
C LYS A 617 24.76 5.99 38.49
N THR A 618 24.51 7.21 38.00
CA THR A 618 23.29 7.96 38.35
C THR A 618 22.04 7.21 37.89
N ILE A 619 22.06 6.69 36.66
CA ILE A 619 20.96 5.90 36.09
C ILE A 619 20.71 4.64 36.92
N LEU A 620 21.76 3.86 37.20
CA LEU A 620 21.67 2.65 38.04
C LEU A 620 21.07 2.96 39.42
N ASN A 621 21.55 4.02 40.07
CA ASN A 621 21.07 4.39 41.40
C ASN A 621 19.60 4.85 41.41
N ARG A 622 19.12 5.48 40.33
CA ARG A 622 17.74 5.98 40.24
C ARG A 622 16.75 4.89 39.85
N TYR A 623 17.14 4.00 38.95
CA TYR A 623 16.22 3.08 38.28
C TYR A 623 16.44 1.61 38.63
N GLY A 624 17.53 1.28 39.33
CA GLY A 624 17.92 -0.09 39.65
C GLY A 624 18.63 -0.82 38.50
N PHE A 625 18.68 -0.22 37.30
CA PHE A 625 19.37 -0.78 36.14
C PHE A 625 19.94 0.29 35.21
N ILE A 626 20.78 -0.14 34.29
CA ILE A 626 21.33 0.71 33.22
C ILE A 626 20.67 0.28 31.91
N PRO A 627 19.81 1.12 31.30
CA PRO A 627 19.29 0.87 29.98
C PRO A 627 20.44 0.73 28.96
N ASN A 628 20.21 -0.02 27.89
CA ASN A 628 21.19 -0.17 26.80
C ASN A 628 21.27 1.12 25.98
N GLY A 629 22.16 2.01 26.40
CA GLY A 629 22.51 3.25 25.73
C GLY A 629 23.99 3.58 25.87
N LEU A 630 24.48 4.41 24.96
CA LEU A 630 25.81 5.00 24.99
C LEU A 630 25.82 6.26 25.87
N VAL A 631 24.80 7.11 25.72
CA VAL A 631 24.66 8.39 26.45
C VAL A 631 23.21 8.55 26.93
N PHE A 632 23.03 9.14 28.12
CA PHE A 632 21.73 9.38 28.74
C PHE A 632 21.55 10.87 28.97
N GLY A 633 20.52 11.47 28.40
CA GLY A 633 20.14 12.86 28.63
C GLY A 633 18.88 12.94 29.47
N GLU A 634 18.78 13.93 30.36
CA GLU A 634 17.59 14.19 31.15
C GLU A 634 17.03 15.57 30.82
N LYS A 635 15.76 15.61 30.39
CA LYS A 635 14.99 16.86 30.29
C LYS A 635 14.13 17.00 31.55
N ILE A 636 14.57 17.80 32.50
CA ILE A 636 13.85 17.97 33.80
C ILE A 636 12.51 18.72 33.69
N HIS A 637 12.29 19.42 32.58
CA HIS A 637 11.12 20.28 32.39
C HIS A 637 9.93 19.57 31.72
N ASP A 638 10.11 18.35 31.21
CA ASP A 638 8.98 17.59 30.65
C ASP A 638 7.96 17.25 31.75
N ARG A 639 6.69 17.21 31.37
CA ARG A 639 5.55 16.89 32.23
C ARG A 639 4.70 15.82 31.56
N VAL A 640 3.88 15.12 32.34
CA VAL A 640 2.93 14.15 31.79
C VAL A 640 1.55 14.40 32.38
N LEU A 641 0.57 14.58 31.52
CA LEU A 641 -0.84 14.64 31.93
C LEU A 641 -1.33 13.24 32.27
N VAL A 642 -2.09 13.13 33.35
CA VAL A 642 -2.75 11.86 33.68
C VAL A 642 -3.67 11.43 32.55
N ALA A 643 -3.78 10.12 32.28
CA ALA A 643 -4.52 9.65 31.10
C ALA A 643 -6.00 10.04 31.07
N ASN A 644 -6.59 10.27 32.25
CA ASN A 644 -7.98 10.70 32.43
C ASN A 644 -8.13 12.22 32.63
N PHE A 645 -7.14 13.04 32.26
CA PHE A 645 -7.17 14.48 32.52
C PHE A 645 -8.42 15.18 31.99
N MET A 646 -8.92 14.80 30.79
CA MET A 646 -10.15 15.40 30.25
C MET A 646 -11.34 15.19 31.16
N LYS A 647 -11.47 14.00 31.77
CA LYS A 647 -12.52 13.70 32.74
C LYS A 647 -12.37 14.57 33.98
N ILE A 648 -11.15 14.71 34.51
CA ILE A 648 -10.84 15.56 35.67
C ILE A 648 -11.21 17.02 35.40
N LEU A 649 -10.87 17.54 34.21
CA LEU A 649 -11.20 18.90 33.80
C LEU A 649 -12.71 19.11 33.62
N CYS A 650 -13.43 18.13 33.05
CA CYS A 650 -14.89 18.18 32.95
C CYS A 650 -15.56 18.17 34.33
N GLU A 651 -15.12 17.29 35.23
CA GLU A 651 -15.61 17.26 36.61
C GLU A 651 -15.32 18.57 37.34
N TYR A 652 -14.17 19.18 37.08
CA TYR A 652 -13.82 20.49 37.61
C TYR A 652 -14.77 21.58 37.09
N LEU A 653 -15.06 21.62 35.78
CA LEU A 653 -16.06 22.54 35.22
C LEU A 653 -17.43 22.39 35.89
N VAL A 654 -17.89 21.16 36.07
CA VAL A 654 -19.18 20.88 36.75
C VAL A 654 -19.16 21.34 38.20
N LYS A 655 -18.06 21.11 38.93
CA LYS A 655 -17.91 21.59 40.32
C LYS A 655 -17.89 23.12 40.42
N GLN A 656 -17.46 23.81 39.37
CA GLN A 656 -17.53 25.27 39.26
C GLN A 656 -18.88 25.77 38.73
N GLY A 657 -19.92 24.91 38.68
CA GLY A 657 -21.27 25.26 38.26
C GLY A 657 -21.44 25.43 36.75
N ARG A 658 -20.51 24.93 35.93
CA ARG A 658 -20.62 24.97 34.46
C ARG A 658 -21.25 23.69 33.91
N THR A 659 -21.82 23.80 32.71
CA THR A 659 -22.49 22.67 32.06
C THR A 659 -21.56 21.99 31.05
N VAL A 660 -21.48 20.66 31.13
CA VAL A 660 -20.76 19.80 30.18
C VAL A 660 -21.77 18.96 29.41
N ILE A 661 -21.72 19.01 28.08
CA ILE A 661 -22.65 18.31 27.20
C ILE A 661 -21.88 17.32 26.33
N ASP A 662 -22.38 16.08 26.27
CA ASP A 662 -21.93 15.07 25.31
C ASP A 662 -22.73 15.18 24.00
N GLY A 663 -22.08 15.59 22.92
CA GLY A 663 -22.73 15.75 21.63
C GLY A 663 -21.80 16.10 20.47
N THR A 664 -22.30 15.87 19.25
CA THR A 664 -21.59 16.12 17.99
C THR A 664 -22.12 17.39 17.33
N LEU A 665 -21.28 18.42 17.24
CA LEU A 665 -21.58 19.64 16.48
C LEU A 665 -21.81 19.31 14.99
N LYS A 666 -22.91 19.83 14.42
CA LYS A 666 -23.31 19.64 13.01
C LYS A 666 -23.28 20.95 12.22
N THR A 667 -23.86 22.01 12.79
CA THR A 667 -24.09 23.26 12.07
C THR A 667 -23.85 24.45 12.98
N ILE A 668 -23.31 25.53 12.42
CA ILE A 668 -23.18 26.85 13.04
C ILE A 668 -23.96 27.83 12.17
N TYR A 669 -25.03 28.39 12.71
CA TYR A 669 -25.78 29.49 12.12
C TYR A 669 -25.21 30.79 12.64
N TYR A 670 -24.81 31.66 11.71
CA TYR A 670 -24.16 32.91 12.04
C TYR A 670 -24.70 34.04 11.16
N ASP A 671 -24.84 35.24 11.72
CA ASP A 671 -25.21 36.44 10.96
C ASP A 671 -23.95 37.23 10.60
N ASP A 672 -23.65 37.26 9.31
CA ASP A 672 -22.47 37.94 8.73
C ASP A 672 -22.70 39.45 8.54
N SER A 673 -23.84 39.99 9.03
CA SER A 673 -24.11 41.43 8.96
C SER A 673 -23.11 42.21 9.81
N ALA A 674 -22.60 43.32 9.26
CA ALA A 674 -21.65 44.21 9.94
C ALA A 674 -22.22 44.78 11.27
N ASP A 675 -23.55 44.88 11.35
CA ASP A 675 -24.29 45.39 12.50
C ASP A 675 -24.59 44.32 13.56
N SER A 676 -24.26 43.05 13.31
CA SER A 676 -24.47 41.99 14.30
C SER A 676 -23.61 42.25 15.54
N GLN A 677 -24.23 42.17 16.72
CA GLN A 677 -23.53 42.24 18.01
C GLN A 677 -22.60 41.04 18.28
N GLY A 678 -22.39 40.17 17.28
CA GLY A 678 -21.68 38.91 17.39
C GLY A 678 -22.57 37.78 17.92
N GLY A 679 -22.08 36.55 17.82
CA GLY A 679 -22.80 35.36 18.28
C GLY A 679 -23.60 34.64 17.19
N GLY A 680 -24.27 33.56 17.58
CA GLY A 680 -24.99 32.70 16.64
C GLY A 680 -25.74 31.56 17.35
N ILE A 681 -26.17 30.58 16.57
CA ILE A 681 -26.79 29.35 17.07
C ILE A 681 -26.00 28.16 16.53
N ILE A 682 -25.65 27.20 17.38
CA ILE A 682 -25.20 25.89 16.90
C ILE A 682 -26.35 24.90 16.89
N ARG A 683 -26.27 23.90 16.00
CA ARG A 683 -27.00 22.63 16.13
C ARG A 683 -26.01 21.51 16.39
N PHE A 684 -26.34 20.68 17.38
CA PHE A 684 -25.59 19.48 17.71
C PHE A 684 -26.53 18.29 17.88
N GLN A 685 -25.98 17.09 17.74
CA GLN A 685 -26.69 15.84 17.98
C GLN A 685 -26.19 15.22 19.28
N ASN A 686 -27.09 14.89 20.21
CA ASN A 686 -26.73 14.21 21.45
C ASN A 686 -26.52 12.70 21.24
N GLN A 687 -26.18 11.99 22.32
CA GLN A 687 -25.96 10.53 22.31
C GLN A 687 -27.22 9.72 21.93
N MET A 688 -28.42 10.29 22.07
CA MET A 688 -29.69 9.66 21.69
C MET A 688 -30.07 9.92 20.23
N GLY A 689 -29.22 10.63 19.48
CA GLY A 689 -29.49 11.01 18.10
C GLY A 689 -30.40 12.23 17.94
N GLU A 690 -30.85 12.85 19.04
CA GLU A 690 -31.69 14.03 19.03
C GLU A 690 -30.88 15.28 18.66
N GLU A 691 -31.49 16.15 17.87
CA GLU A 691 -30.89 17.44 17.52
C GLU A 691 -31.31 18.52 18.51
N LYS A 692 -30.33 19.27 19.00
CA LYS A 692 -30.49 20.35 19.97
C LYS A 692 -29.78 21.61 19.51
N SER A 693 -30.22 22.76 20.00
CA SER A 693 -29.71 24.08 19.62
C SER A 693 -29.19 24.87 20.82
N ILE A 694 -28.04 25.53 20.65
CA ILE A 694 -27.47 26.44 21.67
C ILE A 694 -27.20 27.79 21.02
N LYS A 695 -27.78 28.85 21.59
CA LYS A 695 -27.44 30.23 21.26
C LYS A 695 -26.19 30.65 22.03
N PHE A 696 -25.25 31.30 21.36
CA PHE A 696 -23.98 31.74 21.93
C PHE A 696 -23.66 33.19 21.54
N SER A 697 -22.91 33.91 22.36
CA SER A 697 -22.31 35.20 22.02
C SER A 697 -20.86 35.04 21.51
N ARG A 698 -20.15 34.04 22.03
CA ARG A 698 -18.78 33.66 21.65
C ARG A 698 -18.67 32.13 21.47
N LEU A 699 -17.94 31.71 20.44
CA LEU A 699 -17.71 30.30 20.11
C LEU A 699 -16.21 30.00 20.01
N ILE A 700 -15.74 28.97 20.71
CA ILE A 700 -14.34 28.52 20.67
C ILE A 700 -14.32 27.06 20.21
N LEU A 701 -13.63 26.77 19.11
CA LEU A 701 -13.63 25.45 18.47
C LEU A 701 -12.23 24.83 18.44
N SER A 702 -12.11 23.56 18.85
CA SER A 702 -10.95 22.70 18.57
C SER A 702 -11.45 21.31 18.16
N LEU A 703 -11.74 21.13 16.87
CA LEU A 703 -12.48 19.96 16.38
C LEU A 703 -11.59 18.81 15.86
N GLY A 704 -10.26 18.95 15.93
CA GLY A 704 -9.33 17.95 15.40
C GLY A 704 -9.60 17.67 13.91
N SER A 705 -9.62 16.39 13.52
CA SER A 705 -9.80 15.94 12.11
C SER A 705 -11.14 16.35 11.46
N GLN A 706 -12.11 16.85 12.22
CA GLN A 706 -13.44 17.20 11.72
C GLN A 706 -13.37 18.44 10.83
N GLU A 707 -13.95 18.32 9.64
CA GLU A 707 -13.91 19.39 8.65
C GLU A 707 -14.95 20.46 8.95
N ILE A 708 -14.61 21.72 8.67
CA ILE A 708 -15.53 22.85 8.76
C ILE A 708 -15.71 23.44 7.36
N PHE A 709 -16.95 23.53 6.90
CA PHE A 709 -17.34 24.10 5.62
C PHE A 709 -18.03 25.43 5.82
N THR A 710 -17.68 26.41 4.98
CA THR A 710 -18.33 27.70 4.87
C THR A 710 -19.67 27.59 4.15
N LYS A 711 -20.46 28.68 4.14
CA LYS A 711 -21.75 28.80 3.43
C LYS A 711 -21.70 28.42 1.95
N ASN A 712 -20.53 28.56 1.31
CA ASN A 712 -20.31 28.22 -0.10
C ASN A 712 -19.79 26.79 -0.30
N ASN A 713 -19.95 25.92 0.70
CA ASN A 713 -19.42 24.55 0.73
C ASN A 713 -17.88 24.48 0.48
N LYS A 714 -17.16 25.56 0.80
CA LYS A 714 -15.69 25.58 0.78
C LYS A 714 -15.16 25.28 2.16
N ARG A 715 -14.12 24.46 2.27
CA ARG A 715 -13.44 24.21 3.55
C ARG A 715 -12.89 25.51 4.12
N LEU A 716 -13.01 25.66 5.43
CA LEU A 716 -12.53 26.84 6.14
C LEU A 716 -11.00 26.93 6.15
N TYR A 717 -10.31 25.79 6.21
CA TYR A 717 -8.86 25.70 6.19
C TYR A 717 -8.37 24.45 5.47
N ASP A 718 -7.17 24.53 4.91
CA ASP A 718 -6.46 23.41 4.31
C ASP A 718 -5.52 22.77 5.34
N VAL A 719 -5.69 21.47 5.57
CA VAL A 719 -4.83 20.63 6.43
C VAL A 719 -4.60 19.27 5.79
N VAL A 720 -3.44 18.67 6.07
CA VAL A 720 -3.20 17.22 5.86
C VAL A 720 -3.22 16.50 7.20
N SER A 721 -3.43 15.19 7.17
CA SER A 721 -3.27 14.37 8.37
C SER A 721 -1.86 13.80 8.43
N ALA A 722 -1.31 13.76 9.63
CA ALA A 722 -0.03 13.18 9.99
C ALA A 722 -0.33 12.13 11.05
N ARG A 723 -0.53 10.90 10.60
CA ARG A 723 -1.01 9.80 11.43
C ARG A 723 0.13 9.18 12.21
N GLY A 724 0.12 9.39 13.51
CA GLY A 724 1.05 8.73 14.43
C GLY A 724 0.66 7.29 14.73
N VAL A 725 1.56 6.61 15.42
CA VAL A 725 1.28 5.33 16.09
C VAL A 725 1.05 5.61 17.57
N SER A 726 0.00 5.03 18.13
CA SER A 726 -0.27 4.99 19.57
C SER A 726 -0.39 3.53 20.00
N MET A 727 0.37 3.14 21.02
CA MET A 727 0.44 1.78 21.52
C MET A 727 0.29 1.79 23.04
N LEU A 728 -0.46 0.84 23.57
CA LEU A 728 -0.53 0.51 24.99
C LEU A 728 0.22 -0.81 25.20
N ALA A 729 1.09 -0.89 26.20
CA ALA A 729 1.91 -2.06 26.45
C ALA A 729 2.08 -2.34 27.94
N HIS A 730 2.20 -3.63 28.26
CA HIS A 730 2.73 -4.11 29.53
C HIS A 730 4.25 -4.14 29.45
N VAL A 731 4.90 -3.55 30.45
CA VAL A 731 6.36 -3.59 30.60
C VAL A 731 6.70 -4.28 31.90
N TYR A 732 7.19 -5.51 31.78
CA TYR A 732 7.69 -6.31 32.90
C TYR A 732 9.14 -5.94 33.14
N ILE A 733 9.47 -5.68 34.38
CA ILE A 733 10.82 -5.34 34.84
C ILE A 733 11.18 -6.22 36.04
N PRO A 734 12.48 -6.46 36.31
CA PRO A 734 12.90 -7.13 37.53
C PRO A 734 12.38 -6.43 38.78
N LYS A 735 12.05 -7.23 39.79
CA LYS A 735 11.50 -6.74 41.05
C LYS A 735 12.40 -5.69 41.69
N GLY A 736 11.81 -4.55 42.06
CA GLY A 736 12.52 -3.42 42.66
C GLY A 736 13.15 -2.44 41.67
N TYR A 737 13.12 -2.72 40.36
CA TYR A 737 13.50 -1.73 39.36
C TYR A 737 12.41 -0.65 39.24
N GLN A 738 12.79 0.52 38.70
CA GLN A 738 11.88 1.64 38.46
C GLN A 738 12.04 2.14 37.03
N LEU A 739 10.94 2.53 36.40
CA LEU A 739 10.99 3.20 35.09
C LEU A 739 10.84 4.73 35.24
N PRO A 740 11.56 5.51 34.41
CA PRO A 740 11.37 6.95 34.37
C PRO A 740 9.94 7.33 33.95
N PRO A 741 9.46 8.55 34.27
CA PRO A 741 8.13 9.00 33.85
C PRO A 741 7.93 8.93 32.33
N VAL A 742 8.94 9.39 31.58
CA VAL A 742 9.00 9.30 30.12
C VAL A 742 10.36 8.78 29.71
N LEU A 743 10.37 7.79 28.83
CA LEU A 743 11.54 7.28 28.15
C LEU A 743 11.51 7.70 26.69
N VAL A 744 12.59 8.31 26.21
CA VAL A 744 12.75 8.73 24.81
C VAL A 744 13.82 7.87 24.15
N CYS A 745 13.40 7.01 23.22
CA CYS A 745 14.26 6.03 22.58
C CYS A 745 14.39 6.30 21.08
N GLY A 746 15.49 6.94 20.66
CA GLY A 746 15.61 7.49 19.31
C GLY A 746 14.83 8.79 19.13
N GLY A 747 14.95 9.41 17.96
CA GLY A 747 14.59 10.81 17.74
C GLY A 747 13.17 11.25 18.16
N THR A 748 12.11 10.45 17.97
CA THR A 748 10.70 10.89 18.19
C THR A 748 9.81 9.95 19.01
N ASN A 749 10.40 8.96 19.70
CA ASN A 749 9.63 7.95 20.42
C ASN A 749 9.43 8.35 21.87
N HIS A 750 8.20 8.25 22.34
CA HIS A 750 7.88 8.47 23.74
C HIS A 750 7.27 7.20 24.31
N ALA A 751 7.91 6.63 25.32
CA ALA A 751 7.34 5.60 26.17
C ALA A 751 7.01 6.21 27.53
N THR A 752 5.73 6.50 27.71
CA THR A 752 5.21 7.21 28.89
C THR A 752 4.63 6.22 29.87
N LYS A 753 5.09 6.29 31.11
CA LYS A 753 4.56 5.49 32.21
C LYS A 753 3.18 6.03 32.61
N LEU A 754 2.15 5.19 32.60
CA LEU A 754 0.80 5.62 33.00
C LEU A 754 0.54 5.44 34.50
N SER A 755 1.24 4.49 35.14
CA SER A 755 1.12 4.14 36.55
C SER A 755 2.36 4.58 37.31
N THR A 756 2.23 5.37 38.38
CA THR A 756 3.38 5.90 39.13
C THR A 756 4.24 4.79 39.74
N GLN A 757 3.58 3.77 40.31
CA GLN A 757 4.20 2.59 40.91
C GLN A 757 3.92 1.33 40.07
N PRO A 758 4.86 0.38 40.02
CA PRO A 758 4.62 -0.88 39.35
C PRO A 758 3.77 -1.79 40.23
N ILE A 759 3.26 -2.86 39.62
CA ILE A 759 2.48 -3.88 40.31
C ILE A 759 3.30 -5.16 40.33
N SER A 760 3.48 -5.74 41.51
CA SER A 760 4.19 -7.01 41.63
C SER A 760 3.31 -8.14 41.07
N VAL A 761 3.79 -8.78 40.01
CA VAL A 761 3.06 -9.87 39.33
C VAL A 761 3.48 -11.22 39.89
N ASN A 762 4.76 -11.35 40.24
CA ASN A 762 5.34 -12.54 40.86
C ASN A 762 6.57 -12.16 41.70
N ASP A 763 7.28 -13.15 42.27
CA ASP A 763 8.45 -12.90 43.12
C ASP A 763 9.65 -12.30 42.41
N LYS A 764 9.67 -12.31 41.07
CA LYS A 764 10.79 -11.88 40.24
C LYS A 764 10.52 -10.61 39.44
N GLU A 765 9.25 -10.29 39.19
CA GLU A 765 8.86 -9.27 38.22
C GLU A 765 7.79 -8.32 38.74
N ASP A 766 8.00 -7.07 38.39
CA ASP A 766 7.11 -5.94 38.56
C ASP A 766 6.59 -5.49 37.18
N LEU A 767 5.38 -4.95 37.13
CA LEU A 767 4.68 -4.60 35.89
C LEU A 767 4.26 -3.13 35.88
N TYR A 768 4.62 -2.43 34.80
CA TYR A 768 4.06 -1.14 34.46
C TYR A 768 3.12 -1.22 33.27
N LEU A 769 2.06 -0.40 33.34
CA LEU A 769 1.32 -0.01 32.15
C LEU A 769 1.99 1.23 31.52
N MET A 770 2.39 1.10 30.26
CA MET A 770 3.01 2.19 29.51
C MET A 770 2.28 2.47 28.20
N ARG A 771 2.34 3.73 27.78
CA ARG A 771 1.85 4.19 26.48
C ARG A 771 3.03 4.59 25.61
N PHE A 772 3.13 4.01 24.42
CA PHE A 772 4.14 4.35 23.44
C PHE A 772 3.53 5.16 22.29
N THR A 773 4.21 6.21 21.87
CA THR A 773 3.81 7.01 20.72
C THR A 773 5.01 7.38 19.86
N ALA A 774 4.82 7.36 18.54
CA ALA A 774 5.87 7.70 17.57
C ALA A 774 5.37 8.59 16.43
N GLY A 775 6.33 8.94 15.55
CA GLY A 775 6.22 9.83 14.40
C GLY A 775 5.07 9.52 13.44
N ALA A 776 4.96 10.35 12.39
CA ALA A 776 3.73 10.47 11.62
C ALA A 776 3.85 10.03 10.16
N CYS A 777 2.90 9.23 9.72
CA CYS A 777 2.61 8.89 8.34
C CYS A 777 1.73 9.97 7.70
N VAL A 778 2.20 10.60 6.62
CA VAL A 778 1.45 11.65 5.92
C VAL A 778 0.32 11.00 5.12
N THR A 779 -0.92 11.29 5.52
CA THR A 779 -2.14 10.69 4.99
C THR A 779 -3.11 11.81 4.59
N PRO A 780 -4.00 11.61 3.60
CA PRO A 780 -5.06 12.58 3.32
C PRO A 780 -5.87 12.87 4.60
N ASN A 781 -6.31 14.11 4.77
CA ASN A 781 -7.18 14.48 5.88
C ASN A 781 -8.60 13.98 5.62
N VAL A 782 -8.84 12.71 5.94
CA VAL A 782 -10.11 12.02 5.89
C VAL A 782 -10.41 11.41 7.27
N SER A 783 -11.70 11.24 7.56
CA SER A 783 -12.19 10.66 8.81
C SER A 783 -13.01 9.40 8.52
N ASP A 784 -12.40 8.42 7.86
CA ASP A 784 -13.01 7.13 7.53
C ASP A 784 -12.51 6.00 8.48
N LYS A 785 -12.99 4.75 8.29
CA LYS A 785 -12.58 3.61 9.12
C LYS A 785 -11.07 3.30 9.06
N ARG A 786 -10.37 3.78 8.03
CA ARG A 786 -8.92 3.60 7.90
C ARG A 786 -8.15 4.60 8.73
N THR A 787 -8.80 5.61 9.29
CA THR A 787 -8.19 6.57 10.24
C THR A 787 -7.52 5.87 11.44
N ALA A 788 -8.03 4.72 11.86
CA ALA A 788 -7.45 3.94 12.94
C ALA A 788 -6.25 3.08 12.50
N PHE A 789 -5.95 2.96 11.20
CA PHE A 789 -4.83 2.15 10.71
C PHE A 789 -3.52 2.83 11.05
N TYR A 790 -2.49 2.06 11.40
CA TYR A 790 -1.18 2.59 11.75
C TYR A 790 -0.12 2.17 10.74
N ASP A 791 1.00 2.90 10.72
CA ASP A 791 2.15 2.55 9.89
C ASP A 791 2.98 1.45 10.56
N GLU A 792 3.16 0.30 9.92
CA GLU A 792 3.81 -0.87 10.51
C GLU A 792 5.29 -0.63 10.78
N SER A 793 5.97 0.07 9.86
CA SER A 793 7.40 0.35 9.99
C SER A 793 7.66 1.23 11.20
N ILE A 794 6.76 2.19 11.46
CA ILE A 794 6.81 3.03 12.67
C ILE A 794 6.45 2.23 13.92
N ALA A 795 5.41 1.40 13.89
CA ALA A 795 4.96 0.65 15.06
C ALA A 795 5.96 -0.42 15.50
N LEU A 796 6.46 -1.23 14.55
CA LEU A 796 7.50 -2.23 14.76
C LEU A 796 8.81 -1.58 15.21
N GLY A 797 9.17 -0.46 14.57
CA GLY A 797 10.32 0.33 14.94
C GLY A 797 10.25 0.80 16.38
N LEU A 798 9.14 1.43 16.78
CA LEU A 798 8.89 1.93 18.14
C LEU A 798 9.03 0.83 19.20
N ILE A 799 8.33 -0.30 19.03
CA ILE A 799 8.40 -1.40 20.01
C ILE A 799 9.82 -1.97 20.12
N THR A 800 10.51 -2.09 18.99
CA THR A 800 11.89 -2.59 18.93
C THR A 800 12.86 -1.61 19.58
N SER A 801 12.71 -0.30 19.35
CA SER A 801 13.55 0.72 19.99
C SER A 801 13.42 0.67 21.52
N VAL A 802 12.19 0.53 22.04
CA VAL A 802 11.94 0.44 23.49
C VAL A 802 12.54 -0.85 24.07
N ARG A 803 12.27 -2.01 23.46
CA ARG A 803 12.85 -3.31 23.89
C ARG A 803 14.36 -3.25 23.96
N LYS A 804 14.99 -2.72 22.92
CA LYS A 804 16.44 -2.58 22.86
C LYS A 804 16.97 -1.68 23.95
N SER A 805 16.31 -0.54 24.18
CA SER A 805 16.72 0.45 25.18
C SER A 805 16.60 -0.08 26.59
N LEU A 806 15.51 -0.78 26.93
CA LEU A 806 15.33 -1.37 28.26
C LEU A 806 16.24 -2.59 28.51
N GLY A 807 16.62 -3.28 27.43
CA GLY A 807 17.51 -4.44 27.49
C GLY A 807 16.78 -5.75 27.79
N ARG A 808 17.55 -6.85 27.86
CA ARG A 808 17.01 -8.22 27.91
C ARG A 808 16.32 -8.58 29.24
N GLU A 809 16.57 -7.80 30.28
CA GLU A 809 15.97 -7.99 31.60
C GLU A 809 14.50 -7.55 31.65
N CYS A 810 14.09 -6.69 30.71
CA CYS A 810 12.71 -6.20 30.63
C CYS A 810 11.97 -6.89 29.48
N GLN A 811 10.69 -7.20 29.69
CA GLN A 811 9.82 -7.69 28.64
C GLN A 811 8.77 -6.64 28.29
N VAL A 812 8.55 -6.40 27.00
CA VAL A 812 7.57 -5.44 26.52
C VAL A 812 6.53 -6.18 25.70
N LYS A 813 5.29 -6.20 26.17
CA LYS A 813 4.17 -6.89 25.51
C LYS A 813 3.10 -5.87 25.08
N PRO A 814 2.95 -5.61 23.76
CA PRO A 814 1.88 -4.76 23.25
C PRO A 814 0.50 -5.31 23.62
N ILE A 815 -0.42 -4.45 24.03
CA ILE A 815 -1.83 -4.77 24.31
C ILE A 815 -2.70 -4.28 23.15
N HIS A 816 -2.51 -3.02 22.76
CA HIS A 816 -3.34 -2.34 21.79
C HIS A 816 -2.48 -1.39 20.94
N VAL A 817 -2.61 -1.41 19.61
CA VAL A 817 -1.90 -0.51 18.68
C VAL A 817 -2.88 0.06 17.68
N TYR A 818 -2.87 1.38 17.52
CA TYR A 818 -3.76 2.08 16.59
C TYR A 818 -3.13 3.37 16.04
N GLY A 819 -3.67 3.82 14.92
CA GLY A 819 -3.30 5.07 14.27
C GLY A 819 -3.96 6.29 14.93
N CYS A 820 -3.17 7.35 15.13
CA CYS A 820 -3.65 8.59 15.73
C CYS A 820 -3.47 9.79 14.79
N ASN A 821 -4.56 10.41 14.33
CA ASN A 821 -4.49 11.51 13.36
C ASN A 821 -4.12 12.85 14.00
N ARG A 822 -2.95 13.39 13.64
CA ARG A 822 -2.57 14.79 13.91
C ARG A 822 -2.90 15.61 12.66
N GLN A 823 -3.40 16.83 12.80
CA GLN A 823 -3.61 17.71 11.64
C GLN A 823 -2.43 18.65 11.45
N VAL A 824 -1.92 18.77 10.24
CA VAL A 824 -0.82 19.68 9.89
C VAL A 824 -1.35 20.73 8.93
N SER A 825 -1.24 22.00 9.32
CA SER A 825 -1.55 23.14 8.45
C SER A 825 -0.35 23.57 7.61
N ARG A 826 -0.55 24.55 6.72
CA ARG A 826 0.52 25.23 5.97
C ARG A 826 1.63 25.82 6.85
N TYR A 827 1.37 26.04 8.14
CA TYR A 827 2.33 26.61 9.08
C TYR A 827 3.13 25.54 9.84
N GLY A 828 2.76 24.26 9.74
CA GLY A 828 3.39 23.16 10.47
C GLY A 828 3.17 23.17 11.98
N GLN A 829 2.39 24.11 12.51
CA GLN A 829 2.20 24.36 13.94
C GLN A 829 0.77 24.81 14.28
N LEU A 830 0.43 24.81 15.58
CA LEU A 830 -0.87 25.26 16.09
C LEU A 830 -1.14 26.72 15.71
N ASN A 831 -2.34 26.95 15.17
CA ASN A 831 -2.85 28.26 14.87
C ASN A 831 -4.29 28.39 15.37
N TRP A 832 -4.57 29.58 15.88
CA TRP A 832 -5.92 30.05 16.19
C TRP A 832 -6.28 31.15 15.18
N ILE A 833 -7.49 31.09 14.64
CA ILE A 833 -8.04 32.11 13.74
C ILE A 833 -9.41 32.55 14.24
N GLU A 834 -9.79 33.78 13.92
CA GLU A 834 -11.15 34.30 14.10
C GLU A 834 -11.80 34.47 12.71
N PRO A 835 -12.28 33.39 12.07
CA PRO A 835 -12.84 33.44 10.72
C PRO A 835 -14.10 34.30 10.60
N LEU A 836 -14.83 34.45 11.70
CA LEU A 836 -16.03 35.27 11.86
C LEU A 836 -15.96 35.91 13.26
N LYS A 837 -16.55 37.09 13.42
CA LYS A 837 -16.51 37.84 14.69
C LYS A 837 -17.01 36.96 15.85
N ASN A 838 -16.19 36.87 16.90
CA ASN A 838 -16.40 36.04 18.09
C ASN A 838 -16.48 34.51 17.85
N ILE A 839 -16.09 34.02 16.68
CA ILE A 839 -15.91 32.58 16.42
C ILE A 839 -14.42 32.30 16.27
N PHE A 840 -13.84 31.61 17.23
CA PHE A 840 -12.42 31.25 17.26
C PHE A 840 -12.24 29.77 16.92
N VAL A 841 -11.28 29.47 16.05
CA VAL A 841 -11.03 28.11 15.60
C VAL A 841 -9.55 27.78 15.69
N GLN A 842 -9.25 26.72 16.44
CA GLN A 842 -7.95 26.07 16.46
C GLN A 842 -7.89 25.00 15.37
N TYR A 843 -6.85 25.03 14.55
CA TYR A 843 -6.60 23.99 13.57
C TYR A 843 -5.10 23.71 13.37
N GLY A 844 -4.79 22.53 12.82
CA GLY A 844 -3.46 22.24 12.27
C GLY A 844 -2.30 22.18 13.26
N ALA A 845 -2.54 21.71 14.49
CA ALA A 845 -1.57 21.73 15.58
C ALA A 845 -0.39 20.76 15.49
N ALA A 846 -0.38 19.87 14.49
CA ALA A 846 0.55 18.75 14.38
C ALA A 846 0.62 17.97 15.72
N GLY A 847 1.83 17.70 16.22
CA GLY A 847 2.04 17.06 17.55
C GLY A 847 1.75 17.98 18.73
N GLY A 848 1.96 19.29 18.59
CA GLY A 848 1.97 20.25 19.71
C GLY A 848 0.61 20.74 20.20
N GLY A 849 -0.51 20.13 19.79
CA GLY A 849 -1.85 20.64 20.12
C GLY A 849 -2.13 20.72 21.62
N LEU A 850 -1.63 19.74 22.38
CA LEU A 850 -1.75 19.74 23.84
C LEU A 850 -0.79 20.74 24.48
N THR A 851 0.46 20.79 24.01
CA THR A 851 1.48 21.73 24.49
C THR A 851 1.05 23.18 24.37
N ARG A 852 0.38 23.47 23.27
CA ARG A 852 -0.03 24.81 22.87
C ARG A 852 -1.52 25.06 23.09
N ALA A 853 -2.17 24.19 23.85
CA ALA A 853 -3.56 24.37 24.23
C ALA A 853 -3.82 25.73 24.91
N PRO A 854 -2.95 26.23 25.82
CA PRO A 854 -3.16 27.53 26.45
C PRO A 854 -2.89 28.74 25.54
N ASP A 855 -2.38 28.57 24.31
CA ASP A 855 -2.04 29.70 23.42
C ASP A 855 -3.23 30.64 23.18
N PHE A 856 -4.45 30.09 23.13
CA PHE A 856 -5.67 30.90 22.99
C PHE A 856 -5.78 31.96 24.09
N ILE A 857 -5.50 31.53 25.32
CA ILE A 857 -5.61 32.34 26.52
C ILE A 857 -4.58 33.47 26.46
N THR A 858 -3.34 33.12 26.15
CA THR A 858 -2.21 34.06 26.27
C THR A 858 -2.13 35.06 25.12
N THR A 859 -2.54 34.67 23.91
CA THR A 859 -2.36 35.51 22.71
C THR A 859 -3.63 36.16 22.17
N LEU A 860 -4.81 35.59 22.39
CA LEU A 860 -6.06 36.07 21.80
C LEU A 860 -6.97 36.77 22.80
N ILE A 861 -7.11 36.25 24.03
CA ILE A 861 -7.92 36.91 25.07
C ILE A 861 -7.25 38.21 25.52
N ASN A 862 -5.96 38.16 25.87
CA ASN A 862 -5.21 39.33 26.36
C ASN A 862 -5.03 40.48 25.35
N LYS A 863 -5.33 40.26 24.07
CA LYS A 863 -5.32 41.32 23.05
C LYS A 863 -6.61 42.13 22.99
N LYS A 864 -7.72 41.63 23.56
CA LYS A 864 -8.99 42.38 23.65
C LYS A 864 -9.08 43.26 24.90
N ASP A 865 -8.27 42.98 25.93
CA ASP A 865 -8.17 43.79 27.15
C ASP A 865 -7.11 44.92 27.07
N LYS A 866 -6.52 45.12 25.89
CA LYS A 866 -5.69 46.27 25.53
C LYS A 866 -6.36 47.04 24.41
#